data_AF-A0A1T3NIR8-F1
#
_entry.id   AF-A0A1T3NIR8-F1
#
_cell.length_a   1.000
_cell.length_b   1.000
_cell.length_c   1.000
_cell.angle_alpha   90.00
_cell.angle_beta   90.00
_cell.angle_gamma   90.00
#
_symmetry.space_group_name_H-M   'P 1'
#
loop_
_entity.id
_entity.type
_entity.pdbx_description
1 polymer ?
#
loop_
_entity_poly.entity_id
_entity_poly.type
_entity_poly.pdbx_seq_one_letter_code
_entity_poly.pdbx_strand_id
1 'polypeptide(L)'
;MSTRETHLSLLACHTDEQLLGTVHLYPLPDKIEAVWRALREEYRGVTGSRANLPYAGLLTVLRAIGYTNATLHPQSKTQPPRFLATTDPIDPDDLHTAVTLWEQALLLTEADRFSFGYFSLLADLIAGTTPERVSLWDHITRTGACIDAPGWVWSAAGWAAVRRLAAKPWDIDGRTVTLRPDLENSLQVWDNDLLWSNTWSAAHGESAPDTGGRVPDDEAWKYVVRYAALRLEVAAKSHPGLPGPVIVVHPRVSRLSNTLRNARTAWFAPRDPAGPLLNLSLGGKGRNTHLDHTTRLALDAWTRMKGEGVFPRSADGDGFLPLDALDLSGPPGNLRALVPNSTNYPFGKGIGMFTRRELARHVSCALGQPLLRTREIAGRHFGYGRSTDAGRDTVLLDDDDFDLILAAAGCRRLRILALYRTQSMRTRMQRLLAYHFNRPDLAAEGIPDTRLTAVTDHVEVLLQPAPELLAHGDHHDRRPALAGALEGLDAPDGTRVLALCETEYDAKEWARRRRLSKLPDSTVQDPDTLDAKHRVNALLARHGVLAQFLTLPKREPRPNPRKKNREATTDLERLAQELESDHRGHMAVADLNRAAGLVHPRLTKALGFGPHGIKEPLVHVGLHMRQQLGARRGRITDEPKLMWTLVALVPHDGQWRTLAYLPDEHRTGGTWLDYATANSAFRARPLPEGRRRDDHLPRLIDQALYVLGAHAGTATGYVVHASGEQTRSIWPLMANRHLGKNPDTDGLVDDRPALPGFTLPADQRPRAVVRVTSGSDDLASPALVERLVHVDGEADLTEGKLATGLFRMEHTDNTFVLCNLPHQYTGGSRYARAGEHYSRWASTDAREQAETWYSHTTTEITVLHHPTSATPVPYALAAARLCDHALHWNHRTRYPAPIHLGIQMDKNHPEHRRTVDAFDNDHDL
;
A
#
# COMPACT_ATOMS: atom_id res chain seq x y z
N MET A 1 -0.08 -19.33 -41.17
CA MET A 1 -0.82 -19.22 -39.89
C MET A 1 -0.13 -18.15 -39.07
N SER A 2 -0.83 -17.10 -38.61
CA SER A 2 -0.19 -16.08 -37.78
C SER A 2 -0.38 -16.37 -36.29
N THR A 3 0.74 -16.53 -35.58
CA THR A 3 0.74 -16.61 -34.12
C THR A 3 0.99 -15.21 -33.55
N ARG A 4 0.20 -14.83 -32.54
CA ARG A 4 0.35 -13.56 -31.82
C ARG A 4 0.86 -13.83 -30.42
N GLU A 5 1.98 -13.23 -30.09
CA GLU A 5 2.56 -13.29 -28.76
C GLU A 5 2.60 -11.89 -28.15
N THR A 6 2.45 -11.78 -26.83
CA THR A 6 2.60 -10.52 -26.12
C THR A 6 3.61 -10.68 -25.01
N HIS A 7 4.65 -9.87 -25.07
CA HIS A 7 5.66 -9.76 -24.04
C HIS A 7 5.46 -8.46 -23.26
N LEU A 8 5.78 -8.53 -21.98
CA LEU A 8 5.75 -7.38 -21.09
C LEU A 8 7.11 -7.29 -20.40
N SER A 9 7.83 -6.20 -20.65
CA SER A 9 9.06 -5.87 -19.94
C SER A 9 8.72 -5.02 -18.71
N LEU A 10 9.29 -5.41 -17.58
CA LEU A 10 9.14 -4.67 -16.32
C LEU A 10 10.22 -3.60 -16.23
N LEU A 11 9.98 -2.56 -15.42
CA LEU A 11 10.97 -1.55 -15.05
C LEU A 11 11.93 -2.12 -14.00
N ALA A 12 12.59 -3.21 -14.39
CA ALA A 12 13.63 -3.89 -13.64
C ALA A 12 14.61 -4.52 -14.63
N CYS A 13 15.88 -4.59 -14.26
CA CYS A 13 16.94 -5.20 -15.07
C CYS A 13 17.54 -6.39 -14.34
N HIS A 14 18.01 -7.37 -15.11
CA HIS A 14 18.92 -8.39 -14.59
C HIS A 14 20.22 -7.75 -14.09
N THR A 15 20.96 -8.50 -13.29
CA THR A 15 22.28 -8.12 -12.81
C THR A 15 23.29 -9.21 -13.08
N ASP A 16 24.54 -8.79 -13.25
CA ASP A 16 25.70 -9.66 -13.33
C ASP A 16 26.81 -9.16 -12.40
N GLU A 17 27.89 -9.92 -12.32
CA GLU A 17 29.05 -9.57 -11.52
C GLU A 17 29.67 -8.23 -11.95
N GLN A 18 29.72 -7.96 -13.25
CA GLN A 18 30.27 -6.72 -13.78
C GLN A 18 29.48 -5.49 -13.32
N LEU A 19 28.15 -5.59 -13.31
CA LEU A 19 27.26 -4.55 -12.80
C LEU A 19 27.48 -4.38 -11.30
N LEU A 20 27.46 -5.46 -10.52
CA LEU A 20 27.56 -5.32 -9.07
C LEU A 20 28.94 -4.80 -8.61
N GLY A 21 30.00 -5.18 -9.33
CA GLY A 21 31.36 -4.73 -9.06
C GLY A 21 31.92 -5.20 -7.72
N THR A 22 32.85 -4.43 -7.18
CA THR A 22 33.56 -4.74 -5.93
C THR A 22 33.17 -3.79 -4.81
N VAL A 23 33.27 -4.26 -3.57
CA VAL A 23 33.17 -3.46 -2.34
C VAL A 23 34.45 -3.55 -1.53
N HIS A 24 34.61 -2.66 -0.57
CA HIS A 24 35.71 -2.59 0.39
C HIS A 24 35.15 -2.92 1.77
N LEU A 25 35.64 -3.99 2.37
CA LEU A 25 35.29 -4.41 3.72
C LEU A 25 36.42 -4.00 4.67
N TYR A 26 36.11 -3.23 5.70
CA TYR A 26 37.03 -2.83 6.76
C TYR A 26 36.78 -3.75 7.97
N PRO A 27 37.54 -4.85 8.13
CA PRO A 27 37.37 -5.79 9.24
C PRO A 27 37.75 -5.15 10.58
N LEU A 28 36.78 -4.94 11.46
CA LEU A 28 37.02 -4.30 12.74
C LEU A 28 37.69 -5.28 13.71
N PRO A 29 38.77 -4.86 14.41
CA PRO A 29 39.50 -5.74 15.32
C PRO A 29 38.67 -6.13 16.54
N ASP A 30 38.94 -7.27 17.18
CA ASP A 30 38.17 -7.79 18.32
C ASP A 30 37.99 -6.77 19.47
N LYS A 31 38.98 -5.87 19.66
CA LYS A 31 38.93 -4.79 20.66
C LYS A 31 37.75 -3.84 20.45
N ILE A 32 37.20 -3.74 19.23
CA ILE A 32 36.05 -2.89 18.89
C ILE A 32 34.84 -3.22 19.76
N GLU A 33 34.67 -4.48 20.17
CA GLU A 33 33.52 -4.91 20.97
C GLU A 33 33.51 -4.23 22.34
N ALA A 34 34.66 -4.18 23.01
CA ALA A 34 34.79 -3.54 24.31
C ALA A 34 34.58 -2.03 24.20
N VAL A 35 35.20 -1.39 23.19
CA VAL A 35 35.10 0.07 22.96
C VAL A 35 33.67 0.47 22.61
N TRP A 36 33.01 -0.26 21.72
CA TRP A 36 31.63 0.00 21.32
C TRP A 36 30.65 -0.14 22.49
N ARG A 37 30.83 -1.17 23.33
CA ARG A 37 30.01 -1.36 24.54
C ARG A 37 30.24 -0.25 25.56
N ALA A 38 31.50 0.14 25.79
CA ALA A 38 31.83 1.24 26.70
C ALA A 38 31.20 2.56 26.24
N LEU A 39 31.39 2.92 24.96
CA LEU A 39 30.78 4.12 24.37
C LEU A 39 29.25 4.08 24.46
N ARG A 40 28.63 2.91 24.30
CA ARG A 40 27.19 2.75 24.48
C ARG A 40 26.75 3.03 25.91
N GLU A 41 27.45 2.49 26.92
CA GLU A 41 27.10 2.76 28.31
C GLU A 41 27.33 4.23 28.68
N GLU A 42 28.38 4.86 28.15
CA GLU A 42 28.63 6.29 28.32
C GLU A 42 27.53 7.14 27.69
N TYR A 43 27.17 6.86 26.44
CA TYR A 43 26.05 7.50 25.76
C TYR A 43 24.74 7.37 26.56
N ARG A 44 24.46 6.19 27.12
CA ARG A 44 23.29 5.97 27.97
C ARG A 44 23.36 6.77 29.27
N GLY A 45 24.55 6.90 29.85
CA GLY A 45 24.80 7.73 31.03
C GLY A 45 24.54 9.22 30.75
N VAL A 46 25.07 9.75 29.65
CA VAL A 46 24.95 11.17 29.28
C VAL A 46 23.52 11.53 28.83
N THR A 47 22.87 10.66 28.05
CA THR A 47 21.56 10.98 27.44
C THR A 47 20.36 10.43 28.20
N GLY A 48 20.57 9.51 29.14
CA GLY A 48 19.51 8.71 29.76
C GLY A 48 18.80 7.75 28.80
N SER A 49 19.28 7.61 27.55
CA SER A 49 18.70 6.70 26.57
C SER A 49 18.88 5.24 26.98
N ARG A 50 17.97 4.37 26.55
CA ARG A 50 18.14 2.90 26.62
C ARG A 50 18.42 2.27 25.25
N ALA A 51 18.47 3.10 24.20
CA ALA A 51 18.67 2.67 22.83
C ALA A 51 20.11 2.17 22.58
N ASN A 52 20.34 1.62 21.39
CA ASN A 52 21.69 1.39 20.87
C ASN A 52 22.30 2.73 20.41
N LEU A 53 23.60 2.72 20.09
CA LEU A 53 24.26 3.89 19.51
C LEU A 53 23.57 4.30 18.19
N PRO A 54 23.25 5.60 17.99
CA PRO A 54 22.65 6.13 16.77
C PRO A 54 23.68 6.23 15.61
N TYR A 55 24.31 5.11 15.26
CA TYR A 55 25.36 5.04 14.23
C TYR A 55 24.85 5.35 12.81
N ALA A 56 23.53 5.43 12.59
CA ALA A 56 22.98 5.88 11.32
C ALA A 56 23.47 7.30 10.96
N GLY A 57 23.64 8.18 11.96
CA GLY A 57 24.23 9.51 11.74
C GLY A 57 25.67 9.45 11.23
N LEU A 58 26.50 8.55 11.79
CA LEU A 58 27.84 8.29 11.28
C LEU A 58 27.81 7.79 9.83
N LEU A 59 26.96 6.80 9.53
CA LEU A 59 26.85 6.26 8.17
C LEU A 59 26.43 7.33 7.15
N THR A 60 25.57 8.27 7.52
CA THR A 60 25.22 9.43 6.67
C THR A 60 26.46 10.25 6.32
N VAL A 61 27.31 10.55 7.32
CA VAL A 61 28.55 11.33 7.10
C VAL A 61 29.51 10.54 6.21
N LEU A 62 29.74 9.25 6.50
CA LEU A 62 30.64 8.40 5.72
C LEU A 62 30.21 8.28 4.24
N ARG A 63 28.92 8.14 3.98
CA ARG A 63 28.38 8.12 2.62
C ARG A 63 28.59 9.46 1.91
N ALA A 64 28.36 10.55 2.64
CA ALA A 64 28.49 11.90 2.11
C ALA A 64 29.95 12.27 1.79
N ILE A 65 30.93 11.87 2.62
CA ILE A 65 32.35 12.19 2.37
C ILE A 65 32.98 11.27 1.34
N GLY A 66 32.62 9.99 1.34
CA GLY A 66 33.23 8.99 0.45
C GLY A 66 32.52 8.80 -0.89
N TYR A 67 31.41 9.52 -1.14
CA TYR A 67 30.53 9.33 -2.30
C TYR A 67 30.21 7.85 -2.54
N THR A 68 29.94 7.17 -1.44
CA THR A 68 29.89 5.72 -1.35
C THR A 68 28.63 5.27 -0.63
N ASN A 69 28.23 4.01 -0.82
CA ASN A 69 27.37 3.36 0.16
C ASN A 69 28.22 3.01 1.38
N ALA A 70 27.72 3.20 2.60
CA ALA A 70 28.40 2.77 3.82
C ALA A 70 27.43 2.06 4.76
N THR A 71 27.82 0.89 5.26
CA THR A 71 27.02 0.09 6.19
C THR A 71 27.89 -0.65 7.20
N LEU A 72 27.43 -0.72 8.45
CA LEU A 72 28.03 -1.55 9.48
C LEU A 72 27.31 -2.90 9.57
N HIS A 73 28.06 -3.99 9.73
CA HIS A 73 27.52 -5.34 9.81
C HIS A 73 28.17 -6.15 10.96
N PRO A 74 27.40 -6.94 11.74
CA PRO A 74 25.95 -7.09 11.66
C PRO A 74 25.21 -5.86 12.17
N GLN A 75 24.03 -5.59 11.61
CA GLN A 75 23.09 -4.63 12.19
C GLN A 75 22.36 -5.32 13.34
N SER A 76 22.88 -5.19 14.56
CA SER A 76 22.35 -5.86 15.74
C SER A 76 22.11 -4.88 16.88
N LYS A 77 21.09 -5.17 17.70
CA LYS A 77 20.83 -4.45 18.95
C LYS A 77 21.78 -4.87 20.07
N THR A 78 22.32 -6.09 19.98
CA THR A 78 23.08 -6.72 21.06
C THR A 78 24.55 -6.93 20.70
N GLN A 79 24.83 -7.20 19.43
CA GLN A 79 26.17 -7.46 18.94
C GLN A 79 26.77 -6.18 18.31
N PRO A 80 28.03 -5.85 18.62
CA PRO A 80 28.75 -4.77 17.94
C PRO A 80 29.00 -5.14 16.46
N PRO A 81 29.26 -4.14 15.61
CA PRO A 81 29.65 -4.39 14.24
C PRO A 81 31.02 -5.08 14.17
N ARG A 82 31.18 -5.96 13.19
CA ARG A 82 32.42 -6.70 12.87
C ARG A 82 33.15 -6.12 11.66
N PHE A 83 32.45 -5.44 10.75
CA PHE A 83 33.06 -4.74 9.65
C PHE A 83 32.23 -3.53 9.20
N LEU A 84 32.90 -2.57 8.57
CA LEU A 84 32.30 -1.52 7.76
C LEU A 84 32.43 -1.91 6.28
N ALA A 85 31.32 -1.92 5.54
CA ALA A 85 31.32 -2.16 4.10
C ALA A 85 31.06 -0.86 3.34
N THR A 86 31.92 -0.56 2.36
CA THR A 86 31.77 0.58 1.45
C THR A 86 31.90 0.18 -0.01
N THR A 87 31.28 0.91 -0.95
CA THR A 87 31.47 0.64 -2.39
C THR A 87 32.76 1.23 -2.93
N ASP A 88 33.24 2.31 -2.31
CA ASP A 88 34.45 3.03 -2.68
C ASP A 88 35.27 3.22 -1.39
N PRO A 89 36.61 3.21 -1.46
CA PRO A 89 37.43 3.39 -0.29
C PRO A 89 37.25 4.82 0.26
N ILE A 90 37.18 4.93 1.58
CA ILE A 90 37.22 6.21 2.30
C ILE A 90 38.67 6.45 2.73
N ASP A 91 39.15 7.67 2.55
CA ASP A 91 40.47 8.08 3.03
C ASP A 91 40.58 7.87 4.56
N PRO A 92 41.67 7.27 5.07
CA PRO A 92 41.80 6.95 6.50
C PRO A 92 41.69 8.18 7.41
N ASP A 93 42.18 9.34 7.00
CA ASP A 93 42.13 10.57 7.81
C ASP A 93 40.71 11.14 7.85
N ASP A 94 40.00 11.10 6.71
CA ASP A 94 38.57 11.46 6.65
C ASP A 94 37.71 10.50 7.48
N LEU A 95 37.99 9.19 7.42
CA LEU A 95 37.32 8.17 8.21
C LEU A 95 37.54 8.39 9.72
N HIS A 96 38.79 8.62 10.12
CA HIS A 96 39.16 8.93 11.51
C HIS A 96 38.43 10.18 12.00
N THR A 97 38.51 11.26 11.23
CA THR A 97 37.90 12.54 11.54
C THR A 97 36.38 12.42 11.68
N ALA A 98 35.72 11.71 10.76
CA ALA A 98 34.27 11.50 10.80
C ALA A 98 33.83 10.77 12.07
N VAL A 99 34.54 9.71 12.47
CA VAL A 99 34.25 8.97 13.70
C VAL A 99 34.50 9.83 14.93
N THR A 100 35.63 10.54 14.98
CA THR A 100 36.00 11.44 16.08
C THR A 100 34.97 12.55 16.31
N LEU A 101 34.50 13.19 15.25
CA LEU A 101 33.49 14.25 15.33
C LEU A 101 32.11 13.69 15.67
N TRP A 102 31.76 12.52 15.13
CA TRP A 102 30.50 11.85 15.48
C TRP A 102 30.48 11.43 16.95
N GLU A 103 31.58 10.90 17.49
CA GLU A 103 31.68 10.51 18.91
C GLU A 103 31.50 11.72 19.84
N GLN A 104 32.15 12.85 19.54
CA GLN A 104 31.95 14.08 20.31
C GLN A 104 30.50 14.59 20.21
N ALA A 105 29.86 14.52 19.04
CA ALA A 105 28.46 14.89 18.88
C ALA A 105 27.51 13.95 19.64
N LEU A 106 27.82 12.66 19.62
CA LEU A 106 27.08 11.60 20.31
C LEU A 106 27.10 11.83 21.83
N LEU A 107 28.25 12.23 22.37
CA LEU A 107 28.47 12.51 23.80
C LEU A 107 28.06 13.92 24.23
N LEU A 108 27.35 14.66 23.36
CA LEU A 108 26.85 16.01 23.63
C LEU A 108 27.94 17.00 24.05
N THR A 109 29.16 16.86 23.53
CA THR A 109 30.24 17.83 23.74
C THR A 109 29.77 19.23 23.33
N GLU A 110 30.07 20.25 24.14
CA GLU A 110 29.71 21.63 23.82
C GLU A 110 30.36 22.07 22.50
N ALA A 111 29.64 22.86 21.70
CA ALA A 111 30.01 23.11 20.31
C ALA A 111 31.38 23.77 20.12
N ASP A 112 31.80 24.58 21.09
CA ASP A 112 33.08 25.29 21.21
C ASP A 112 34.24 24.40 21.72
N ARG A 113 33.92 23.25 22.29
CA ARG A 113 34.91 22.26 22.78
C ARG A 113 35.21 21.15 21.78
N PHE A 114 34.54 21.13 20.63
CA PHE A 114 34.87 20.18 19.57
C PHE A 114 36.32 20.38 19.12
N SER A 115 37.08 19.30 19.14
CA SER A 115 38.48 19.31 18.72
C SER A 115 38.77 18.15 17.78
N PHE A 116 39.54 18.42 16.72
CA PHE A 116 40.12 17.35 15.88
C PHE A 116 41.18 16.55 16.63
N GLY A 117 41.76 17.11 17.70
CA GLY A 117 42.71 16.42 18.59
C GLY A 117 42.05 15.61 19.71
N TYR A 118 40.72 15.43 19.69
CA TYR A 118 40.04 14.55 20.63
C TYR A 118 40.51 13.11 20.45
N PHE A 119 40.90 12.46 21.54
CA PHE A 119 41.32 11.07 21.50
C PHE A 119 40.10 10.15 21.39
N SER A 120 39.91 9.54 20.22
CA SER A 120 38.90 8.51 19.97
C SER A 120 39.57 7.18 19.65
N LEU A 121 39.57 6.26 20.63
CA LEU A 121 40.03 4.90 20.40
C LEU A 121 39.15 4.19 19.35
N LEU A 122 37.88 4.56 19.21
CA LEU A 122 37.01 4.03 18.18
C LEU A 122 37.47 4.45 16.78
N ALA A 123 37.81 5.73 16.60
CA ALA A 123 38.33 6.26 15.35
C ALA A 123 39.65 5.58 14.97
N ASP A 124 40.58 5.44 15.92
CA ASP A 124 41.87 4.76 15.70
C ASP A 124 41.68 3.31 15.23
N LEU A 125 40.76 2.56 15.87
CA LEU A 125 40.51 1.16 15.52
C LEU A 125 39.84 1.01 14.14
N ILE A 126 38.91 1.90 13.79
CA ILE A 126 38.20 1.84 12.50
C ILE A 126 39.12 2.31 11.37
N ALA A 127 39.75 3.47 11.52
CA ALA A 127 40.61 4.05 10.48
C ALA A 127 41.96 3.33 10.32
N GLY A 128 42.46 2.70 11.40
CA GLY A 128 43.69 1.89 11.36
C GLY A 128 43.54 0.52 10.69
N THR A 129 42.34 0.18 10.20
CA THR A 129 42.07 -1.09 9.52
C THR A 129 42.33 -0.98 8.02
N THR A 130 43.07 -1.93 7.45
CA THR A 130 43.25 -2.03 6.00
C THR A 130 41.99 -2.64 5.34
N PRO A 131 41.37 -1.97 4.35
CA PRO A 131 40.20 -2.52 3.68
C PRO A 131 40.56 -3.69 2.75
N GLU A 132 39.72 -4.72 2.77
CA GLU A 132 39.73 -5.86 1.86
C GLU A 132 38.80 -5.60 0.68
N ARG A 133 39.33 -5.64 -0.54
CA ARG A 133 38.52 -5.52 -1.76
C ARG A 133 37.96 -6.89 -2.15
N VAL A 134 36.63 -7.00 -2.20
CA VAL A 134 35.92 -8.25 -2.49
C VAL A 134 34.86 -8.05 -3.57
N SER A 135 34.54 -9.11 -4.34
CA SER A 135 33.44 -9.08 -5.30
C SER A 135 32.12 -9.07 -4.55
N LEU A 136 31.21 -8.16 -4.92
CA LEU A 136 29.87 -8.15 -4.32
C LEU A 136 29.09 -9.43 -4.68
N TRP A 137 29.41 -10.01 -5.83
CA TRP A 137 28.80 -11.22 -6.38
C TRP A 137 29.06 -12.47 -5.52
N ASP A 138 30.22 -12.53 -4.84
CA ASP A 138 30.63 -13.67 -4.00
C ASP A 138 29.85 -13.73 -2.68
N HIS A 139 29.27 -12.60 -2.25
CA HIS A 139 28.47 -12.51 -1.02
C HIS A 139 26.99 -12.81 -1.24
N ILE A 140 26.59 -13.22 -2.45
CA ILE A 140 25.23 -13.64 -2.78
C ILE A 140 25.17 -15.16 -2.74
N THR A 141 24.37 -15.68 -1.81
CA THR A 141 24.05 -17.11 -1.75
C THR A 141 22.98 -17.41 -2.79
N ARG A 142 23.29 -18.29 -3.75
CA ARG A 142 22.36 -18.72 -4.78
C ARG A 142 21.83 -20.09 -4.45
N THR A 143 20.50 -20.24 -4.46
CA THR A 143 19.81 -21.53 -4.44
C THR A 143 19.16 -21.76 -5.81
N GLY A 144 18.74 -22.98 -6.11
CA GLY A 144 18.13 -23.31 -7.41
C GLY A 144 16.85 -22.53 -7.75
N ALA A 145 16.20 -21.85 -6.78
CA ALA A 145 14.95 -21.11 -6.99
C ALA A 145 14.95 -19.67 -6.45
N CYS A 146 16.01 -19.23 -5.76
CA CYS A 146 16.12 -17.88 -5.23
C CYS A 146 17.53 -17.55 -4.77
N ILE A 147 17.75 -16.30 -4.40
CA ILE A 147 19.00 -15.85 -3.80
C ILE A 147 18.76 -15.24 -2.41
N ASP A 148 19.80 -15.30 -1.59
CA ASP A 148 19.88 -14.65 -0.28
C ASP A 148 21.19 -13.89 -0.15
N ALA A 149 21.16 -12.76 0.53
CA ALA A 149 22.34 -11.96 0.82
C ALA A 149 22.09 -11.08 2.06
N PRO A 150 23.12 -10.74 2.84
CA PRO A 150 22.97 -9.82 3.95
C PRO A 150 22.56 -8.42 3.48
N GLY A 151 21.91 -7.64 4.35
CA GLY A 151 21.35 -6.33 4.03
C GLY A 151 22.31 -5.34 3.36
N TRP A 152 23.59 -5.39 3.72
CA TRP A 152 24.63 -4.52 3.14
C TRP A 152 24.86 -4.80 1.65
N VAL A 153 24.71 -6.05 1.19
CA VAL A 153 24.90 -6.43 -0.22
C VAL A 153 23.84 -5.77 -1.10
N TRP A 154 22.58 -5.81 -0.68
CA TRP A 154 21.47 -5.16 -1.38
C TRP A 154 21.64 -3.64 -1.45
N SER A 155 22.11 -3.03 -0.36
CA SER A 155 22.39 -1.60 -0.27
C SER A 155 23.51 -1.18 -1.23
N ALA A 156 24.63 -1.92 -1.24
CA ALA A 156 25.76 -1.67 -2.14
C ALA A 156 25.40 -1.90 -3.62
N ALA A 157 24.64 -2.96 -3.93
CA ALA A 157 24.17 -3.26 -5.28
C ALA A 157 23.25 -2.16 -5.82
N GLY A 158 22.34 -1.64 -4.98
CA GLY A 158 21.50 -0.48 -5.32
C GLY A 158 22.34 0.76 -5.64
N TRP A 159 23.37 1.04 -4.84
CA TRP A 159 24.27 2.17 -5.06
C TRP A 159 25.08 2.04 -6.37
N ALA A 160 25.58 0.84 -6.68
CA ALA A 160 26.30 0.58 -7.93
C ALA A 160 25.42 0.87 -9.17
N ALA A 161 24.12 0.56 -9.09
CA ALA A 161 23.17 0.90 -10.14
C ALA A 161 22.90 2.42 -10.21
N VAL A 162 22.70 3.07 -9.05
CA VAL A 162 22.48 4.53 -8.95
C VAL A 162 23.62 5.31 -9.59
N ARG A 163 24.88 4.95 -9.32
CA ARG A 163 26.04 5.61 -9.92
C ARG A 163 26.07 5.51 -11.44
N ARG A 164 25.75 4.34 -12.01
CA ARG A 164 25.71 4.16 -13.47
C ARG A 164 24.57 4.92 -14.13
N LEU A 165 23.40 4.96 -13.48
CA LEU A 165 22.26 5.75 -13.95
C LEU A 165 22.57 7.25 -13.91
N ALA A 166 23.13 7.76 -12.81
CA ALA A 166 23.52 9.16 -12.68
C ALA A 166 24.58 9.60 -13.71
N ALA A 167 25.48 8.68 -14.08
CA ALA A 167 26.56 8.97 -15.03
C ALA A 167 26.11 9.12 -16.48
N LYS A 168 24.89 8.67 -16.83
CA LYS A 168 24.34 8.79 -18.18
C LYS A 168 23.20 9.81 -18.19
N PRO A 169 23.30 10.90 -18.97
CA PRO A 169 22.16 11.79 -19.20
C PRO A 169 20.99 11.04 -19.85
N TRP A 170 19.78 11.49 -19.57
CA TRP A 170 18.56 10.93 -20.14
C TRP A 170 17.89 11.91 -21.09
N ASP A 171 17.89 11.59 -22.38
CA ASP A 171 17.18 12.39 -23.39
C ASP A 171 15.71 11.98 -23.48
N ILE A 172 14.81 12.94 -23.23
CA ILE A 172 13.36 12.76 -23.32
C ILE A 172 12.67 14.08 -23.69
N ASP A 173 11.70 14.02 -24.60
CA ASP A 173 10.92 15.19 -25.05
C ASP A 173 11.80 16.39 -25.48
N GLY A 174 12.93 16.11 -26.14
CA GLY A 174 13.87 17.14 -26.59
C GLY A 174 14.67 17.81 -25.47
N ARG A 175 14.67 17.24 -24.26
CA ARG A 175 15.44 17.71 -23.10
C ARG A 175 16.44 16.64 -22.68
N THR A 176 17.61 17.09 -22.23
CA THR A 176 18.60 16.22 -21.58
C THR A 176 18.47 16.37 -20.07
N VAL A 177 18.09 15.29 -19.40
CA VAL A 177 17.85 15.25 -17.95
C VAL A 177 19.04 14.60 -17.26
N THR A 178 19.68 15.33 -16.34
CA THR A 178 20.70 14.79 -15.44
C THR A 178 20.05 14.42 -14.11
N LEU A 179 20.34 13.21 -13.65
CA LEU A 179 19.78 12.66 -12.43
C LEU A 179 20.84 12.70 -11.31
N ARG A 180 20.58 13.46 -10.25
CA ARG A 180 21.49 13.58 -9.11
C ARG A 180 21.20 12.48 -8.08
N PRO A 181 22.20 11.73 -7.59
CA PRO A 181 22.00 10.71 -6.57
C PRO A 181 21.79 11.32 -5.17
N ASP A 182 21.13 10.59 -4.27
CA ASP A 182 21.04 10.88 -2.84
C ASP A 182 21.64 9.74 -1.98
N LEU A 183 21.76 9.94 -0.67
CA LEU A 183 22.39 8.95 0.23
C LEU A 183 21.55 7.68 0.51
N GLU A 184 20.36 7.58 -0.09
CA GLU A 184 19.37 6.51 0.13
C GLU A 184 19.09 5.72 -1.16
N ASN A 185 20.07 5.63 -2.06
CA ASN A 185 19.96 4.93 -3.34
C ASN A 185 18.81 5.46 -4.22
N SER A 186 18.49 6.75 -4.15
CA SER A 186 17.55 7.39 -5.06
C SER A 186 18.26 8.38 -5.98
N LEU A 187 17.59 8.72 -7.08
CA LEU A 187 17.99 9.72 -8.05
C LEU A 187 16.89 10.79 -8.15
N GLN A 188 17.25 12.06 -8.30
CA GLN A 188 16.29 13.15 -8.46
C GLN A 188 16.70 14.09 -9.59
N VAL A 189 15.70 14.63 -10.27
CA VAL A 189 15.89 15.82 -11.10
C VAL A 189 16.12 17.01 -10.17
N TRP A 190 17.31 17.59 -10.24
CA TRP A 190 17.73 18.67 -9.35
C TRP A 190 17.72 20.04 -10.04
N ASP A 191 18.07 20.13 -11.31
CA ASP A 191 18.16 21.42 -12.00
C ASP A 191 16.81 22.14 -12.08
N ASN A 192 16.79 23.42 -11.73
CA ASN A 192 15.54 24.20 -11.61
C ASN A 192 14.75 24.26 -12.92
N ASP A 193 15.44 24.32 -14.06
CA ASP A 193 14.82 24.38 -15.40
C ASP A 193 14.18 23.05 -15.83
N LEU A 194 14.53 21.96 -15.14
CA LEU A 194 13.99 20.62 -15.36
C LEU A 194 12.92 20.26 -14.32
N LEU A 195 12.70 21.08 -13.29
CA LEU A 195 11.59 20.89 -12.36
C LEU A 195 10.26 21.18 -13.06
N TRP A 196 9.22 20.43 -12.70
CA TRP A 196 7.87 20.82 -13.10
C TRP A 196 7.42 21.99 -12.22
N SER A 197 6.97 23.08 -12.85
CA SER A 197 6.48 24.29 -12.17
C SER A 197 5.05 24.65 -12.59
N ASN A 198 4.17 24.91 -11.63
CA ASN A 198 2.76 25.25 -11.88
C ASN A 198 2.18 26.08 -10.72
N THR A 199 1.10 26.82 -10.96
CA THR A 199 0.36 27.53 -9.91
C THR A 199 -0.97 26.84 -9.63
N TRP A 200 -1.57 27.12 -8.47
CA TRP A 200 -2.89 26.58 -8.16
C TRP A 200 -3.96 27.14 -9.10
N SER A 201 -3.92 28.45 -9.36
CA SER A 201 -4.89 29.11 -10.23
C SER A 201 -4.86 28.58 -11.67
N ALA A 202 -3.68 28.29 -12.21
CA ALA A 202 -3.54 27.69 -13.54
C ALA A 202 -4.07 26.24 -13.57
N ALA A 203 -3.75 25.44 -12.54
CA ALA A 203 -4.17 24.05 -12.40
C ALA A 203 -5.68 23.87 -12.19
N HIS A 204 -6.28 24.65 -11.29
CA HIS A 204 -7.64 24.41 -10.75
C HIS A 204 -8.61 25.59 -10.93
N GLY A 205 -8.15 26.70 -11.52
CA GLY A 205 -8.89 27.96 -11.59
C GLY A 205 -9.03 28.64 -10.23
N GLU A 206 -10.08 29.44 -10.05
CA GLU A 206 -10.39 30.13 -8.79
C GLU A 206 -10.94 29.21 -7.69
N SER A 207 -11.05 27.91 -7.97
CA SER A 207 -11.58 26.92 -7.03
C SER A 207 -10.66 26.81 -5.82
N ALA A 208 -11.18 27.03 -4.62
CA ALA A 208 -10.39 26.84 -3.40
C ALA A 208 -9.97 25.35 -3.25
N PRO A 209 -8.80 25.05 -2.65
CA PRO A 209 -8.39 23.70 -2.34
C PRO A 209 -9.37 23.08 -1.35
N ASP A 210 -9.63 21.79 -1.52
CA ASP A 210 -10.27 21.00 -0.47
C ASP A 210 -9.24 20.66 0.64
N THR A 211 -8.67 21.67 1.31
CA THR A 211 -7.52 21.53 2.26
C THR A 211 -7.91 21.44 3.73
N GLY A 212 -9.17 21.17 4.06
CA GLY A 212 -9.57 20.90 5.45
C GLY A 212 -9.20 22.01 6.44
N GLY A 213 -9.56 23.26 6.12
CA GLY A 213 -9.70 24.32 7.12
C GLY A 213 -8.60 25.39 7.21
N ARG A 214 -7.74 25.56 6.20
CA ARG A 214 -6.93 26.78 6.07
C ARG A 214 -6.92 27.23 4.62
N VAL A 215 -7.94 27.98 4.22
CA VAL A 215 -7.77 28.92 3.12
C VAL A 215 -7.08 30.11 3.78
N PRO A 216 -5.82 30.44 3.43
CA PRO A 216 -5.24 31.69 3.88
C PRO A 216 -6.18 32.85 3.49
N ASP A 217 -6.41 33.80 4.39
CA ASP A 217 -7.27 34.97 4.13
C ASP A 217 -6.77 35.79 2.92
N ASP A 218 -5.49 35.64 2.60
CA ASP A 218 -4.83 36.21 1.43
C ASP A 218 -4.87 35.24 0.25
N GLU A 219 -5.52 35.60 -0.86
CA GLU A 219 -5.59 34.79 -2.08
C GLU A 219 -4.24 34.61 -2.81
N ALA A 220 -3.19 35.34 -2.41
CA ALA A 220 -1.87 35.27 -3.04
C ALA A 220 -1.31 33.85 -3.16
N TRP A 221 -1.66 32.96 -2.22
CA TRP A 221 -1.21 31.55 -2.26
C TRP A 221 -1.63 30.82 -3.54
N LYS A 222 -2.71 31.25 -4.23
CA LYS A 222 -3.18 30.67 -5.49
C LYS A 222 -2.18 30.87 -6.63
N TYR A 223 -1.45 31.98 -6.60
CA TYR A 223 -0.53 32.41 -7.66
C TYR A 223 0.93 32.07 -7.35
N VAL A 224 1.23 31.56 -6.15
CA VAL A 224 2.57 31.07 -5.80
C VAL A 224 2.94 29.88 -6.67
N VAL A 225 4.09 29.97 -7.34
CA VAL A 225 4.65 28.87 -8.12
C VAL A 225 5.02 27.71 -7.20
N ARG A 226 4.57 26.52 -7.57
CA ARG A 226 4.84 25.26 -6.88
C ARG A 226 5.66 24.37 -7.78
N TYR A 227 6.52 23.57 -7.18
CA TYR A 227 7.45 22.72 -7.89
C TYR A 227 7.23 21.25 -7.56
N ALA A 228 7.56 20.38 -8.52
CA ALA A 228 7.66 18.95 -8.34
C ALA A 228 8.85 18.41 -9.14
N ALA A 229 9.50 17.37 -8.61
CA ALA A 229 10.63 16.70 -9.23
C ALA A 229 10.27 15.25 -9.58
N LEU A 230 10.85 14.73 -10.66
CA LEU A 230 10.95 13.29 -10.85
C LEU A 230 11.97 12.73 -9.87
N ARG A 231 11.57 11.74 -9.08
CA ARG A 231 12.43 10.93 -8.22
C ARG A 231 12.40 9.49 -8.72
N LEU A 232 13.55 8.84 -8.79
CA LEU A 232 13.67 7.41 -9.03
C LEU A 232 14.21 6.75 -7.76
N GLU A 233 13.45 5.84 -7.17
CA GLU A 233 13.95 4.97 -6.11
C GLU A 233 14.54 3.72 -6.76
N VAL A 234 15.79 3.40 -6.44
CA VAL A 234 16.52 2.27 -7.05
C VAL A 234 16.88 1.27 -5.96
N ALA A 235 16.50 0.01 -6.18
CA ALA A 235 16.80 -1.04 -5.22
C ALA A 235 17.23 -2.34 -5.90
N ALA A 236 18.24 -3.00 -5.34
CA ALA A 236 18.54 -4.38 -5.66
C ALA A 236 17.61 -5.30 -4.86
N LYS A 237 16.95 -6.24 -5.52
CA LYS A 237 15.96 -7.14 -4.91
C LYS A 237 16.16 -8.58 -5.41
N SER A 238 15.74 -9.54 -4.59
CA SER A 238 15.51 -10.90 -5.07
C SER A 238 14.07 -11.04 -5.56
N HIS A 239 13.86 -11.67 -6.72
CA HIS A 239 12.53 -12.07 -7.18
C HIS A 239 12.36 -13.60 -7.08
N PRO A 240 11.11 -14.08 -6.93
CA PRO A 240 10.84 -15.50 -6.76
C PRO A 240 11.14 -16.28 -8.04
N GLY A 241 11.99 -17.30 -7.93
CA GLY A 241 12.40 -18.14 -9.06
C GLY A 241 13.59 -17.61 -9.85
N LEU A 242 14.09 -16.39 -9.58
CA LEU A 242 15.23 -15.85 -10.33
C LEU A 242 16.58 -16.27 -9.70
N PRO A 243 17.58 -16.62 -10.53
CA PRO A 243 18.90 -17.08 -10.06
C PRO A 243 19.87 -15.94 -9.68
N GLY A 244 19.47 -14.69 -9.89
CA GLY A 244 20.29 -13.51 -9.63
C GLY A 244 19.47 -12.31 -9.15
N PRO A 245 20.13 -11.29 -8.56
CA PRO A 245 19.47 -10.05 -8.19
C PRO A 245 18.88 -9.36 -9.41
N VAL A 246 17.87 -8.54 -9.15
CA VAL A 246 17.40 -7.56 -10.12
C VAL A 246 17.58 -6.16 -9.56
N ILE A 247 17.81 -5.18 -10.43
CA ILE A 247 17.66 -3.78 -10.09
C ILE A 247 16.24 -3.36 -10.45
N VAL A 248 15.46 -2.94 -9.47
CA VAL A 248 14.11 -2.39 -9.65
C VAL A 248 14.17 -0.88 -9.55
N VAL A 249 13.51 -0.17 -10.46
CA VAL A 249 13.44 1.30 -10.48
C VAL A 249 11.99 1.75 -10.34
N HIS A 250 11.72 2.56 -9.32
CA HIS A 250 10.39 3.11 -9.03
C HIS A 250 10.35 4.62 -9.28
N PRO A 251 9.77 5.07 -10.41
CA PRO A 251 9.62 6.49 -10.69
C PRO A 251 8.43 7.08 -9.91
N ARG A 252 8.67 8.21 -9.25
CA ARG A 252 7.71 8.95 -8.43
C ARG A 252 7.73 10.44 -8.74
N VAL A 253 6.60 11.09 -8.49
CA VAL A 253 6.48 12.56 -8.46
C VAL A 253 6.68 13.01 -7.02
N SER A 254 7.81 13.69 -6.75
CA SER A 254 8.09 14.28 -5.44
C SER A 254 7.70 15.76 -5.43
N ARG A 255 6.68 16.10 -4.65
CA ARG A 255 6.16 17.48 -4.54
C ARG A 255 6.98 18.27 -3.54
N LEU A 256 7.46 19.44 -3.93
CA LEU A 256 8.32 20.28 -3.10
C LEU A 256 7.50 21.24 -2.23
N SER A 257 7.69 21.19 -0.92
CA SER A 257 7.05 22.11 0.00
C SER A 257 7.73 23.48 -0.06
N ASN A 258 6.94 24.56 0.03
CA ASN A 258 7.45 25.93 0.20
C ASN A 258 7.79 26.25 1.66
N THR A 259 7.81 25.24 2.54
CA THR A 259 8.13 25.40 3.96
C THR A 259 8.59 24.09 4.58
N LEU A 260 9.45 24.17 5.59
CA LEU A 260 9.80 23.03 6.44
C LEU A 260 8.73 22.71 7.49
N ARG A 261 7.70 23.55 7.64
CA ARG A 261 6.64 23.34 8.64
C ARG A 261 5.94 22.01 8.38
N ASN A 262 6.04 21.09 9.35
CA ASN A 262 5.54 19.72 9.28
C ASN A 262 6.21 18.82 8.21
N ALA A 263 7.23 19.29 7.49
CA ALA A 263 8.00 18.42 6.61
C ALA A 263 8.64 17.30 7.45
N ARG A 264 8.71 16.10 6.87
CA ARG A 264 9.37 14.94 7.48
C ARG A 264 10.73 14.64 6.88
N THR A 265 10.88 15.02 5.62
CA THR A 265 12.08 14.77 4.83
C THR A 265 12.41 16.03 4.03
N ALA A 266 13.69 16.37 3.97
CA ALA A 266 14.23 17.38 3.08
C ALA A 266 15.51 16.88 2.42
N TRP A 267 15.82 17.42 1.25
CA TRP A 267 17.08 17.20 0.55
C TRP A 267 17.95 18.44 0.67
N PHE A 268 19.24 18.22 0.90
CA PHE A 268 20.23 19.28 0.86
C PHE A 268 21.30 18.95 -0.18
N ALA A 269 21.57 19.89 -1.08
CA ALA A 269 22.67 19.82 -2.03
C ALA A 269 23.96 20.36 -1.39
N PRO A 270 25.00 19.52 -1.19
CA PRO A 270 26.32 20.00 -0.82
C PRO A 270 26.91 20.97 -1.83
N ARG A 271 27.90 21.76 -1.39
CA ARG A 271 28.69 22.65 -2.26
C ARG A 271 29.32 21.95 -3.45
N ASP A 272 29.77 20.70 -3.27
CA ASP A 272 30.27 19.91 -4.38
C ASP A 272 29.09 19.47 -5.28
N PRO A 273 29.01 19.93 -6.54
CA PRO A 273 27.94 19.57 -7.45
C PRO A 273 27.96 18.10 -7.86
N ALA A 274 29.11 17.42 -7.80
CA ALA A 274 29.25 16.00 -8.09
C ALA A 274 28.84 15.11 -6.89
N GLY A 275 28.79 15.69 -5.69
CA GLY A 275 28.38 14.97 -4.47
C GLY A 275 26.90 14.62 -4.44
N PRO A 276 26.52 13.51 -3.79
CA PRO A 276 25.13 13.13 -3.60
C PRO A 276 24.39 14.10 -2.68
N LEU A 277 23.07 14.17 -2.83
CA LEU A 277 22.20 14.94 -1.94
C LEU A 277 22.13 14.29 -0.55
N LEU A 278 22.15 15.11 0.50
CA LEU A 278 21.92 14.66 1.87
C LEU A 278 20.40 14.50 2.13
N ASN A 279 19.99 13.34 2.63
CA ASN A 279 18.63 13.06 3.08
C ASN A 279 18.50 13.48 4.55
N LEU A 280 17.71 14.53 4.79
CA LEU A 280 17.50 15.12 6.11
C LEU A 280 16.16 14.67 6.66
N SER A 281 16.17 14.04 7.82
CA SER A 281 14.94 13.67 8.54
C SER A 281 14.58 14.74 9.58
N LEU A 282 13.29 15.06 9.66
CA LEU A 282 12.76 16.18 10.42
C LEU A 282 11.70 15.73 11.44
N GLY A 283 11.91 16.15 12.68
CA GLY A 283 11.00 15.99 13.80
C GLY A 283 10.08 17.19 14.03
N GLY A 284 9.14 17.03 14.96
CA GLY A 284 8.28 18.14 15.39
C GLY A 284 7.12 18.47 14.45
N LYS A 285 6.48 19.62 14.68
CA LYS A 285 5.31 20.12 13.94
C LYS A 285 5.26 21.66 13.94
N GLY A 286 4.74 22.24 12.86
CA GLY A 286 4.50 23.67 12.75
C GLY A 286 5.78 24.49 12.95
N ARG A 287 5.74 25.42 13.91
CA ARG A 287 6.90 26.24 14.30
C ARG A 287 7.97 25.46 15.09
N ASN A 288 7.60 24.29 15.61
CA ASN A 288 8.48 23.43 16.42
C ASN A 288 9.13 22.33 15.56
N THR A 289 9.25 22.54 14.25
CA THR A 289 10.02 21.64 13.39
C THR A 289 11.49 21.70 13.80
N HIS A 290 12.13 20.55 13.94
CA HIS A 290 13.55 20.40 14.27
C HIS A 290 14.16 19.26 13.47
N LEU A 291 15.49 19.20 13.43
CA LEU A 291 16.21 18.05 12.91
C LEU A 291 15.99 16.85 13.83
N ASP A 292 15.72 15.66 13.27
CA ASP A 292 15.74 14.47 14.11
C ASP A 292 17.14 14.25 14.71
N HIS A 293 17.21 13.47 15.79
CA HIS A 293 18.44 13.24 16.53
C HIS A 293 19.59 12.70 15.66
N THR A 294 19.33 11.75 14.77
CA THR A 294 20.34 11.14 13.89
C THR A 294 20.82 12.08 12.80
N THR A 295 19.91 12.85 12.18
CA THR A 295 20.29 13.90 11.21
C THR A 295 21.12 14.99 11.89
N ARG A 296 20.75 15.40 13.11
CA ARG A 296 21.52 16.40 13.87
C ARG A 296 22.96 15.94 14.12
N LEU A 297 23.15 14.70 14.57
CA LEU A 297 24.49 14.13 14.77
C LEU A 297 25.31 14.10 13.48
N ALA A 298 24.68 13.71 12.36
CA ALA A 298 25.34 13.69 11.05
C ALA A 298 25.78 15.10 10.62
N LEU A 299 24.88 16.09 10.73
CA LEU A 299 25.17 17.45 10.32
C LEU A 299 26.22 18.13 11.21
N ASP A 300 26.25 17.85 12.50
CA ASP A 300 27.25 18.41 13.42
C ASP A 300 28.68 18.00 13.06
N ALA A 301 28.86 16.74 12.64
CA ALA A 301 30.13 16.24 12.12
C ALA A 301 30.40 16.79 10.71
N TRP A 302 29.42 16.70 9.79
CA TRP A 302 29.56 17.18 8.42
C TRP A 302 29.97 18.65 8.32
N THR A 303 29.29 19.54 9.04
CA THR A 303 29.56 20.98 9.01
C THR A 303 30.98 21.29 9.45
N ARG A 304 31.53 20.54 10.42
CA ARG A 304 32.92 20.71 10.88
C ARG A 304 33.93 20.15 9.89
N MET A 305 33.64 19.02 9.25
CA MET A 305 34.51 18.45 8.23
C MET A 305 34.59 19.30 6.97
N LYS A 306 33.46 19.81 6.48
CA LYS A 306 33.38 20.47 5.17
C LYS A 306 33.23 22.00 5.24
N GLY A 307 33.14 22.58 6.44
CA GLY A 307 32.93 24.02 6.63
C GLY A 307 31.63 24.52 5.99
N GLU A 308 30.62 23.63 5.90
CA GLU A 308 29.36 23.88 5.22
C GLU A 308 28.21 23.75 6.24
N GLY A 309 27.63 24.89 6.62
CA GLY A 309 26.45 24.94 7.47
C GLY A 309 25.19 24.60 6.68
N VAL A 310 24.46 23.57 7.12
CA VAL A 310 23.22 23.12 6.47
C VAL A 310 21.99 23.88 7.01
N PHE A 311 22.03 24.31 8.28
CA PHE A 311 21.00 25.14 8.91
C PHE A 311 21.61 26.23 9.80
N PRO A 312 20.98 27.41 9.91
CA PRO A 312 21.26 28.34 11.00
C PRO A 312 20.80 27.70 12.32
N ARG A 313 21.72 27.56 13.29
CA ARG A 313 21.36 27.21 14.67
C ARG A 313 20.65 28.42 15.30
N SER A 314 19.56 28.21 16.04
CA SER A 314 18.98 29.32 16.81
C SER A 314 20.02 29.84 17.81
N ALA A 315 20.13 31.16 17.94
CA ALA A 315 21.06 31.78 18.88
C ALA A 315 20.74 31.40 20.34
N ASP A 316 19.48 31.05 20.61
CA ASP A 316 18.93 30.78 21.94
C ASP A 316 19.02 29.30 22.35
N GLY A 317 19.52 28.40 21.48
CA GLY A 317 19.75 27.00 21.83
C GLY A 317 18.47 26.17 22.05
N ASP A 318 17.33 26.60 21.52
CA ASP A 318 16.01 25.99 21.72
C ASP A 318 15.84 24.59 21.07
N GLY A 319 16.82 24.16 20.28
CA GLY A 319 16.79 22.89 19.54
C GLY A 319 15.86 22.88 18.33
N PHE A 320 15.21 24.00 18.01
CA PHE A 320 14.31 24.16 16.88
C PHE A 320 14.96 25.00 15.76
N LEU A 321 14.40 24.88 14.55
CA LEU A 321 14.84 25.69 13.43
C LEU A 321 14.26 27.11 13.55
N PRO A 322 15.04 28.17 13.28
CA PRO A 322 14.54 29.54 13.35
C PRO A 322 13.46 29.78 12.28
N LEU A 323 12.55 30.72 12.55
CA LEU A 323 11.31 30.87 11.76
C LEU A 323 11.56 31.26 10.30
N ASP A 324 12.64 31.97 10.02
CA ASP A 324 13.13 32.34 8.70
C ASP A 324 13.63 31.11 7.93
N ALA A 325 14.39 30.22 8.57
CA ALA A 325 14.83 28.97 7.98
C ALA A 325 13.67 28.00 7.63
N LEU A 326 12.48 28.21 8.22
CA LEU A 326 11.29 27.43 7.88
C LEU A 326 10.63 27.87 6.57
N ASP A 327 10.96 29.04 6.02
CA ASP A 327 10.40 29.54 4.77
C ASP A 327 11.24 29.07 3.58
N LEU A 328 10.61 28.34 2.66
CA LEU A 328 11.21 27.90 1.40
C LEU A 328 10.39 28.45 0.21
N SER A 329 9.78 29.62 0.39
CA SER A 329 9.06 30.31 -0.68
C SER A 329 10.04 30.82 -1.76
N GLY A 330 9.57 30.85 -3.00
CA GLY A 330 10.39 31.23 -4.16
C GLY A 330 10.96 30.04 -4.94
N PRO A 331 11.94 30.31 -5.85
CA PRO A 331 12.61 29.27 -6.62
C PRO A 331 13.36 28.27 -5.71
N PRO A 332 13.32 26.95 -6.00
CA PRO A 332 13.99 25.95 -5.16
C PRO A 332 15.50 26.18 -5.08
N GLY A 333 16.02 26.31 -3.85
CA GLY A 333 17.45 26.42 -3.57
C GLY A 333 18.13 25.08 -3.28
N ASN A 334 19.25 25.13 -2.54
CA ASN A 334 20.02 23.96 -2.13
C ASN A 334 19.28 23.08 -1.12
N LEU A 335 18.38 23.67 -0.32
CA LEU A 335 17.51 22.96 0.61
C LEU A 335 16.11 22.85 0.04
N ARG A 336 15.58 21.62 -0.08
CA ARG A 336 14.25 21.35 -0.63
C ARG A 336 13.49 20.39 0.25
N ALA A 337 12.38 20.86 0.83
CA ALA A 337 11.51 20.03 1.65
C ALA A 337 10.48 19.27 0.81
N LEU A 338 10.07 18.09 1.24
CA LEU A 338 8.99 17.33 0.60
C LEU A 338 7.66 17.58 1.30
N VAL A 339 6.58 17.58 0.51
CA VAL A 339 5.22 17.60 1.07
C VAL A 339 4.98 16.27 1.80
N PRO A 340 4.69 16.28 3.12
CA PRO A 340 4.67 15.07 3.95
C PRO A 340 3.47 14.15 3.69
N ASN A 341 2.33 14.71 3.25
CA ASN A 341 1.08 13.97 3.09
C ASN A 341 0.48 14.18 1.70
N SER A 342 -0.38 13.25 1.29
CA SER A 342 -1.23 13.33 0.09
C SER A 342 -2.23 14.50 0.18
N THR A 343 -1.78 15.73 -0.06
CA THR A 343 -2.64 16.91 -0.17
C THR A 343 -2.97 17.22 -1.62
N ASN A 344 -4.01 18.03 -1.84
CA ASN A 344 -4.21 18.67 -3.14
C ASN A 344 -2.98 19.52 -3.46
N TYR A 345 -2.56 19.48 -4.72
CA TYR A 345 -1.35 20.13 -5.20
C TYR A 345 -1.54 20.51 -6.68
N PRO A 346 -0.82 21.50 -7.23
CA PRO A 346 -0.88 21.84 -8.66
C PRO A 346 -0.35 20.77 -9.63
N PHE A 347 0.04 19.60 -9.11
CA PHE A 347 0.47 18.45 -9.89
C PHE A 347 -0.22 17.19 -9.40
N GLY A 348 -0.70 16.36 -10.32
CA GLY A 348 -1.25 15.05 -9.99
C GLY A 348 -0.17 14.04 -9.59
N LYS A 349 -0.61 12.81 -9.30
CA LYS A 349 0.29 11.68 -9.02
C LYS A 349 0.69 11.00 -10.35
N GLY A 350 1.66 10.08 -10.29
CA GLY A 350 2.06 9.27 -11.45
C GLY A 350 2.88 10.02 -12.50
N ILE A 351 3.73 9.28 -13.21
CA ILE A 351 4.66 9.84 -14.21
C ILE A 351 4.17 9.69 -15.66
N GLY A 352 3.17 8.85 -15.91
CA GLY A 352 2.71 8.54 -17.28
C GLY A 352 3.42 7.31 -17.87
N MET A 353 2.71 6.56 -18.70
CA MET A 353 3.27 5.37 -19.37
C MET A 353 4.35 5.71 -20.40
N PHE A 354 4.27 6.85 -21.09
CA PHE A 354 5.31 7.30 -22.00
C PHE A 354 6.65 7.48 -21.29
N THR A 355 6.69 8.30 -20.24
CA THR A 355 7.88 8.50 -19.41
C THR A 355 8.43 7.18 -18.89
N ARG A 356 7.57 6.23 -18.52
CA ARG A 356 7.98 4.92 -18.03
C ARG A 356 8.66 4.05 -19.09
N ARG A 357 8.16 4.09 -20.32
CA ARG A 357 8.75 3.36 -21.46
C ARG A 357 10.13 3.92 -21.81
N GLU A 358 10.24 5.25 -21.93
CA GLU A 358 11.52 5.90 -22.19
C GLU A 358 12.51 5.64 -21.04
N LEU A 359 12.03 5.67 -19.79
CA LEU A 359 12.86 5.37 -18.63
C LEU A 359 13.34 3.91 -18.66
N ALA A 360 12.51 2.94 -19.03
CA ALA A 360 12.94 1.55 -19.16
C ALA A 360 14.06 1.39 -20.20
N ARG A 361 13.96 2.07 -21.35
CA ARG A 361 15.03 2.06 -22.37
C ARG A 361 16.31 2.71 -21.83
N HIS A 362 16.18 3.85 -21.16
CA HIS A 362 17.31 4.53 -20.53
C HIS A 362 17.98 3.66 -19.46
N VAL A 363 17.21 3.03 -18.55
CA VAL A 363 17.74 2.17 -17.49
C VAL A 363 18.49 0.97 -18.09
N SER A 364 17.90 0.29 -19.08
CA SER A 364 18.54 -0.85 -19.74
C SER A 364 19.85 -0.46 -20.43
N CYS A 365 19.86 0.67 -21.15
CA CYS A 365 21.05 1.21 -21.79
C CYS A 365 22.11 1.68 -20.76
N ALA A 366 21.70 2.35 -19.69
CA ALA A 366 22.59 2.91 -18.69
C ALA A 366 23.27 1.83 -17.84
N LEU A 367 22.53 0.79 -17.48
CA LEU A 367 23.06 -0.36 -16.74
C LEU A 367 23.77 -1.36 -17.67
N GLY A 368 23.51 -1.33 -18.99
CA GLY A 368 24.03 -2.31 -19.93
C GLY A 368 23.42 -3.70 -19.73
N GLN A 369 22.19 -3.75 -19.21
CA GLN A 369 21.51 -4.99 -18.81
C GLN A 369 20.14 -5.09 -19.47
N PRO A 370 19.69 -6.29 -19.88
CA PRO A 370 18.36 -6.48 -20.41
C PRO A 370 17.30 -6.24 -19.33
N LEU A 371 16.14 -5.72 -19.75
CA LEU A 371 14.96 -5.64 -18.89
C LEU A 371 14.46 -7.04 -18.56
N LEU A 372 13.91 -7.21 -17.36
CA LEU A 372 13.21 -8.41 -16.94
C LEU A 372 11.94 -8.58 -17.78
N ARG A 373 11.85 -9.68 -18.52
CA ARG A 373 10.73 -9.96 -19.42
C ARG A 373 9.74 -10.94 -18.84
N THR A 374 8.51 -10.81 -19.32
CA THR A 374 7.41 -11.71 -19.00
C THR A 374 6.63 -12.03 -20.29
N ARG A 375 6.06 -13.23 -20.38
CA ARG A 375 5.29 -13.70 -21.54
C ARG A 375 3.85 -13.98 -21.15
N GLU A 376 2.93 -13.50 -21.97
CA GLU A 376 1.50 -13.67 -21.71
C GLU A 376 1.07 -15.14 -21.72
N ILE A 377 0.23 -15.53 -20.76
CA ILE A 377 -0.36 -16.86 -20.69
C ILE A 377 -1.61 -16.94 -21.58
N ALA A 378 -1.71 -18.01 -22.38
CA ALA A 378 -2.86 -18.28 -23.23
C ALA A 378 -4.17 -18.43 -22.41
N GLY A 379 -5.32 -18.05 -23.00
CA GLY A 379 -6.61 -18.08 -22.29
C GLY A 379 -6.90 -16.84 -21.44
N ARG A 380 -6.17 -15.74 -21.68
CA ARG A 380 -6.20 -14.43 -21.00
C ARG A 380 -7.54 -13.69 -20.96
N HIS A 381 -8.57 -14.16 -21.68
CA HIS A 381 -9.84 -13.45 -21.70
C HIS A 381 -10.49 -13.58 -20.33
N PHE A 382 -10.29 -12.56 -19.50
CA PHE A 382 -11.14 -12.26 -18.35
C PHE A 382 -12.49 -11.74 -18.90
N GLY A 383 -13.20 -12.59 -19.64
CA GLY A 383 -14.59 -12.32 -20.04
C GLY A 383 -15.49 -12.32 -18.81
N TYR A 384 -16.72 -11.82 -18.92
CA TYR A 384 -17.69 -11.78 -17.81
C TYR A 384 -17.24 -10.92 -16.62
N GLY A 385 -16.55 -9.80 -16.87
CA GLY A 385 -16.35 -8.76 -15.86
C GLY A 385 -17.70 -8.27 -15.29
N ARG A 386 -17.69 -7.78 -14.04
CA ARG A 386 -18.88 -7.14 -13.47
C ARG A 386 -19.24 -5.92 -14.30
N SER A 387 -20.47 -5.82 -14.76
CA SER A 387 -21.01 -4.65 -15.43
C SER A 387 -22.11 -4.04 -14.57
N THR A 388 -22.12 -2.72 -14.48
CA THR A 388 -23.21 -1.98 -13.83
C THR A 388 -23.92 -1.11 -14.84
N ASP A 389 -25.25 -1.09 -14.80
CA ASP A 389 -26.06 -0.12 -15.53
C ASP A 389 -26.26 1.11 -14.64
N ALA A 390 -25.67 2.25 -15.00
CA ALA A 390 -25.65 3.48 -14.19
C ALA A 390 -25.45 3.25 -12.67
N GLY A 391 -24.57 2.31 -12.30
CA GLY A 391 -24.23 1.96 -10.92
C GLY A 391 -25.04 0.81 -10.30
N ARG A 392 -26.13 0.36 -10.92
CA ARG A 392 -26.93 -0.82 -10.53
C ARG A 392 -26.32 -2.11 -11.04
N ASP A 393 -26.34 -3.15 -10.21
CA ASP A 393 -25.77 -4.47 -10.51
C ASP A 393 -26.83 -5.46 -10.98
N THR A 394 -27.26 -5.31 -12.24
CA THR A 394 -28.36 -6.11 -12.81
C THR A 394 -28.03 -7.59 -12.89
N VAL A 395 -26.76 -7.96 -13.09
CA VAL A 395 -26.35 -9.37 -13.23
C VAL A 395 -26.40 -10.13 -11.89
N LEU A 396 -26.38 -9.43 -10.75
CA LEU A 396 -26.59 -10.05 -9.44
C LEU A 396 -28.04 -9.95 -8.99
N LEU A 397 -28.65 -8.77 -9.12
CA LEU A 397 -29.94 -8.47 -8.51
C LEU A 397 -31.14 -8.94 -9.34
N ASP A 398 -30.96 -9.13 -10.65
CA ASP A 398 -32.00 -9.61 -11.57
C ASP A 398 -31.72 -11.04 -12.04
N ASP A 399 -30.83 -11.77 -11.36
CA ASP A 399 -30.54 -13.17 -11.71
C ASP A 399 -31.74 -14.07 -11.36
N ASP A 400 -32.11 -14.97 -12.27
CA ASP A 400 -33.25 -15.87 -12.09
C ASP A 400 -33.08 -16.80 -10.88
N ASP A 401 -31.83 -17.09 -10.48
CA ASP A 401 -31.47 -17.94 -9.34
C ASP A 401 -31.14 -17.12 -8.07
N PHE A 402 -31.64 -15.88 -7.93
CA PHE A 402 -31.33 -15.00 -6.79
C PHE A 402 -31.70 -15.62 -5.43
N ASP A 403 -32.77 -16.42 -5.37
CA ASP A 403 -33.19 -17.16 -4.18
C ASP A 403 -32.14 -18.22 -3.76
N LEU A 404 -31.55 -18.93 -4.73
CA LEU A 404 -30.46 -19.89 -4.50
C LEU A 404 -29.18 -19.18 -4.07
N ILE A 405 -28.88 -18.00 -4.63
CA ILE A 405 -27.74 -17.17 -4.20
C ILE A 405 -27.91 -16.74 -2.74
N LEU A 406 -29.11 -16.34 -2.34
CA LEU A 406 -29.42 -16.01 -0.94
C LEU A 406 -29.26 -17.22 -0.03
N ALA A 407 -29.81 -18.38 -0.43
CA ALA A 407 -29.72 -19.62 0.32
C ALA A 407 -28.26 -20.03 0.54
N ALA A 408 -27.42 -19.93 -0.49
CA ALA A 408 -25.98 -20.19 -0.40
C ALA A 408 -25.27 -19.22 0.56
N ALA A 409 -25.68 -17.95 0.59
CA ALA A 409 -25.20 -16.97 1.57
C ALA A 409 -25.70 -17.23 3.00
N GLY A 410 -26.61 -18.19 3.22
CA GLY A 410 -27.12 -18.59 4.53
C GLY A 410 -28.38 -17.84 4.97
N CYS A 411 -29.16 -17.28 4.04
CA CYS A 411 -30.44 -16.62 4.35
C CYS A 411 -31.48 -16.90 3.25
N ARG A 412 -32.77 -16.69 3.54
CA ARG A 412 -33.87 -16.80 2.56
C ARG A 412 -34.42 -15.44 2.13
N ARG A 413 -34.16 -14.41 2.94
CA ARG A 413 -34.66 -13.05 2.75
C ARG A 413 -33.67 -12.03 3.29
N LEU A 414 -33.58 -10.88 2.63
CA LEU A 414 -32.87 -9.70 3.13
C LEU A 414 -33.87 -8.67 3.65
N ARG A 415 -33.61 -8.13 4.84
CA ARG A 415 -34.28 -6.96 5.40
C ARG A 415 -33.28 -5.81 5.47
N ILE A 416 -33.56 -4.70 4.80
CA ILE A 416 -32.71 -3.51 4.84
C ILE A 416 -33.38 -2.44 5.71
N LEU A 417 -32.74 -2.12 6.84
CA LEU A 417 -33.09 -1.00 7.69
C LEU A 417 -32.45 0.27 7.14
N ALA A 418 -33.25 1.17 6.56
CA ALA A 418 -32.80 2.48 6.11
C ALA A 418 -32.93 3.49 7.25
N LEU A 419 -31.82 3.73 7.95
CA LEU A 419 -31.76 4.58 9.14
C LEU A 419 -31.30 5.99 8.74
N TYR A 420 -32.16 6.99 8.93
CA TYR A 420 -31.88 8.36 8.50
C TYR A 420 -32.11 9.37 9.62
N ARG A 421 -31.48 10.55 9.48
CA ARG A 421 -31.68 11.69 10.38
C ARG A 421 -32.59 12.76 9.79
N THR A 422 -32.52 12.99 8.49
CA THR A 422 -33.25 14.07 7.80
C THR A 422 -34.09 13.53 6.64
N GLN A 423 -35.08 14.31 6.22
CA GLN A 423 -35.92 13.95 5.08
C GLN A 423 -35.12 13.84 3.77
N SER A 424 -34.06 14.63 3.60
CA SER A 424 -33.20 14.54 2.40
C SER A 424 -32.44 13.21 2.33
N MET A 425 -31.91 12.74 3.45
CA MET A 425 -31.26 11.42 3.56
C MET A 425 -32.27 10.30 3.28
N ARG A 426 -33.47 10.39 3.86
CA ARG A 426 -34.57 9.46 3.62
C ARG A 426 -34.90 9.34 2.13
N THR A 427 -35.12 10.47 1.45
CA THR A 427 -35.46 10.48 0.01
C THR A 427 -34.33 9.90 -0.83
N ARG A 428 -33.06 10.22 -0.52
CA ARG A 428 -31.90 9.66 -1.20
C ARG A 428 -31.84 8.14 -1.05
N MET A 429 -31.97 7.62 0.17
CA MET A 429 -31.99 6.17 0.44
C MET A 429 -33.14 5.47 -0.28
N GLN A 430 -34.36 6.03 -0.21
CA GLN A 430 -35.54 5.49 -0.90
C GLN A 430 -35.28 5.35 -2.40
N ARG A 431 -34.80 6.42 -3.05
CA ARG A 431 -34.50 6.42 -4.48
C ARG A 431 -33.41 5.42 -4.86
N LEU A 432 -32.34 5.32 -4.07
CA LEU A 432 -31.28 4.33 -4.28
C LEU A 432 -31.84 2.91 -4.20
N LEU A 433 -32.58 2.57 -3.15
CA LEU A 433 -33.14 1.23 -2.97
C LEU A 433 -34.15 0.90 -4.08
N ALA A 434 -35.05 1.83 -4.39
CA ALA A 434 -36.01 1.72 -5.49
C ALA A 434 -35.31 1.46 -6.84
N TYR A 435 -34.23 2.18 -7.14
CA TYR A 435 -33.48 2.00 -8.36
C TYR A 435 -32.80 0.62 -8.43
N HIS A 436 -32.06 0.24 -7.39
CA HIS A 436 -31.29 -1.00 -7.40
C HIS A 436 -32.16 -2.25 -7.48
N PHE A 437 -33.36 -2.24 -6.90
CA PHE A 437 -34.30 -3.36 -6.93
C PHE A 437 -35.40 -3.24 -7.99
N ASN A 438 -35.22 -2.41 -9.03
CA ASN A 438 -36.15 -2.28 -10.16
C ASN A 438 -37.58 -1.85 -9.78
N ARG A 439 -37.73 -0.95 -8.81
CA ARG A 439 -39.01 -0.47 -8.30
C ARG A 439 -39.15 1.05 -8.42
N PRO A 440 -39.13 1.63 -9.64
CA PRO A 440 -39.25 3.07 -9.83
C PRO A 440 -40.57 3.63 -9.29
N ASP A 441 -41.61 2.80 -9.20
CA ASP A 441 -42.88 3.10 -8.53
C ASP A 441 -42.66 3.49 -7.05
N LEU A 442 -41.80 2.77 -6.32
CA LEU A 442 -41.49 3.10 -4.92
C LEU A 442 -40.69 4.41 -4.76
N ALA A 443 -39.99 4.85 -5.82
CA ALA A 443 -39.37 6.17 -5.82
C ALA A 443 -40.41 7.30 -5.96
N ALA A 444 -41.48 7.06 -6.72
CA ALA A 444 -42.54 8.03 -6.99
C ALA A 444 -43.62 8.06 -5.89
N GLU A 445 -44.13 6.91 -5.48
CA GLU A 445 -45.21 6.76 -4.49
C GLU A 445 -44.71 6.92 -3.05
N GLY A 446 -43.44 6.57 -2.81
CA GLY A 446 -42.84 6.59 -1.47
C GLY A 446 -42.93 5.26 -0.75
N ILE A 447 -41.92 4.96 0.08
CA ILE A 447 -41.94 3.83 1.02
C ILE A 447 -42.39 4.37 2.37
N PRO A 448 -43.42 3.83 3.05
CA PRO A 448 -43.87 4.33 4.35
C PRO A 448 -42.80 4.18 5.44
N ASP A 449 -42.78 5.10 6.41
CA ASP A 449 -41.91 4.99 7.58
C ASP A 449 -42.46 3.92 8.54
N THR A 450 -41.58 3.23 9.28
CA THR A 450 -41.92 2.27 10.34
C THR A 450 -42.82 1.11 9.91
N ARG A 451 -42.90 0.87 8.60
CA ARG A 451 -43.63 -0.26 8.02
C ARG A 451 -42.74 -1.02 7.04
N LEU A 452 -42.71 -2.34 7.20
CA LEU A 452 -42.01 -3.22 6.26
C LEU A 452 -42.69 -3.16 4.89
N THR A 453 -41.92 -2.86 3.86
CA THR A 453 -42.35 -2.84 2.47
C THR A 453 -41.56 -3.88 1.68
N ALA A 454 -42.25 -4.85 1.10
CA ALA A 454 -41.65 -5.80 0.16
C ALA A 454 -41.26 -5.07 -1.13
N VAL A 455 -39.98 -5.16 -1.48
CA VAL A 455 -39.43 -4.58 -2.71
C VAL A 455 -39.32 -5.65 -3.79
N THR A 456 -38.96 -6.86 -3.40
CA THR A 456 -39.04 -8.10 -4.18
C THR A 456 -39.55 -9.24 -3.28
N ASP A 457 -39.73 -10.45 -3.81
CA ASP A 457 -40.14 -11.63 -3.02
C ASP A 457 -39.14 -12.01 -1.91
N HIS A 458 -37.88 -11.61 -2.10
CA HIS A 458 -36.76 -11.95 -1.22
C HIS A 458 -36.12 -10.74 -0.53
N VAL A 459 -36.61 -9.53 -0.78
CA VAL A 459 -36.05 -8.30 -0.20
C VAL A 459 -37.16 -7.39 0.33
N GLU A 460 -37.03 -7.02 1.59
CA GLU A 460 -37.89 -6.06 2.27
C GLU A 460 -37.09 -4.89 2.83
N VAL A 461 -37.71 -3.71 2.87
CA VAL A 461 -37.10 -2.46 3.33
C VAL A 461 -37.95 -1.88 4.45
N LEU A 462 -37.29 -1.33 5.47
CA LEU A 462 -37.90 -0.55 6.54
C LEU A 462 -37.21 0.81 6.64
N LEU A 463 -37.94 1.90 6.35
CA LEU A 463 -37.45 3.26 6.58
C LEU A 463 -37.79 3.65 8.03
N GLN A 464 -36.78 4.05 8.81
CA GLN A 464 -37.00 4.49 10.19
C GLN A 464 -36.13 5.72 10.53
N PRO A 465 -36.71 6.77 11.15
CA PRO A 465 -35.92 7.89 11.65
C PRO A 465 -35.09 7.45 12.86
N ALA A 466 -33.77 7.70 12.83
CA ALA A 466 -32.83 7.38 13.90
C ALA A 466 -31.91 8.58 14.23
N PRO A 467 -32.45 9.79 14.49
CA PRO A 467 -31.67 11.03 14.58
C PRO A 467 -30.63 11.01 15.71
N GLU A 468 -31.01 10.53 16.90
CA GLU A 468 -30.12 10.48 18.07
C GLU A 468 -29.05 9.39 17.94
N LEU A 469 -29.41 8.23 17.39
CA LEU A 469 -28.48 7.11 17.18
C LEU A 469 -27.37 7.51 16.19
N LEU A 470 -27.72 8.21 15.11
CA LEU A 470 -26.82 8.62 14.04
C LEU A 470 -26.13 9.97 14.27
N ALA A 471 -26.50 10.71 15.32
CA ALA A 471 -25.84 11.97 15.66
C ALA A 471 -24.45 11.75 16.25
N HIS A 472 -23.48 12.53 15.78
CA HIS A 472 -22.15 12.66 16.38
C HIS A 472 -22.27 13.45 17.71
N GLY A 473 -21.52 13.09 18.75
CA GLY A 473 -21.64 13.72 20.07
C GLY A 473 -21.49 12.77 21.24
N ASP A 474 -21.56 13.33 22.46
CA ASP A 474 -21.29 12.68 23.75
C ASP A 474 -22.43 11.81 24.29
N HIS A 475 -23.55 11.67 23.57
CA HIS A 475 -24.70 10.84 23.95
C HIS A 475 -24.45 9.33 23.78
N HIS A 476 -23.20 8.89 23.96
CA HIS A 476 -22.77 7.50 23.82
C HIS A 476 -23.51 6.55 24.75
N ASP A 477 -23.82 6.98 25.97
CA ASP A 477 -24.47 6.13 26.99
C ASP A 477 -25.92 5.77 26.63
N ARG A 478 -26.59 6.60 25.81
CA ARG A 478 -27.97 6.34 25.36
C ARG A 478 -28.03 5.46 24.11
N ARG A 479 -26.95 5.37 23.32
CA ARG A 479 -26.94 4.63 22.05
C ARG A 479 -27.25 3.14 22.16
N PRO A 480 -26.84 2.39 23.20
CA PRO A 480 -27.24 1.00 23.35
C PRO A 480 -28.76 0.83 23.43
N ALA A 481 -29.45 1.64 24.24
CA ALA A 481 -30.90 1.62 24.35
C ALA A 481 -31.58 2.02 23.03
N LEU A 482 -31.06 3.05 22.36
CA LEU A 482 -31.57 3.50 21.05
C LEU A 482 -31.40 2.43 19.96
N ALA A 483 -30.26 1.74 19.93
CA ALA A 483 -30.01 0.65 18.98
C ALA A 483 -30.95 -0.54 19.26
N GLY A 484 -31.15 -0.92 20.52
CA GLY A 484 -32.07 -1.99 20.91
C GLY A 484 -33.55 -1.67 20.70
N ALA A 485 -33.91 -0.39 20.56
CA ALA A 485 -35.28 0.07 20.29
C ALA A 485 -35.59 0.24 18.79
N LEU A 486 -34.67 -0.12 17.90
CA LEU A 486 -34.94 -0.10 16.46
C LEU A 486 -36.00 -1.14 16.09
N GLU A 487 -36.93 -0.76 15.23
CA GLU A 487 -37.96 -1.66 14.74
C GLU A 487 -37.35 -2.58 13.66
N GLY A 488 -37.92 -3.78 13.53
CA GLY A 488 -37.50 -4.74 12.50
C GLY A 488 -36.18 -5.45 12.79
N LEU A 489 -35.59 -5.29 13.99
CA LEU A 489 -34.47 -6.14 14.45
C LEU A 489 -34.91 -7.59 14.66
N ASP A 490 -36.10 -7.79 15.21
CA ASP A 490 -36.72 -9.11 15.33
C ASP A 490 -37.21 -9.54 13.95
N ALA A 491 -36.47 -10.43 13.32
CA ALA A 491 -36.75 -10.95 11.99
C ALA A 491 -37.01 -12.47 12.06
N PRO A 492 -37.92 -13.02 11.22
CA PRO A 492 -38.14 -14.46 11.16
C PRO A 492 -36.86 -15.22 10.82
N ASP A 493 -36.76 -16.47 11.29
CA ASP A 493 -35.63 -17.35 11.00
C ASP A 493 -35.31 -17.42 9.49
N GLY A 494 -34.04 -17.23 9.16
CA GLY A 494 -33.57 -17.15 7.78
C GLY A 494 -33.68 -15.76 7.15
N THR A 495 -34.17 -14.73 7.86
CA THR A 495 -34.10 -13.33 7.41
C THR A 495 -32.81 -12.68 7.88
N ARG A 496 -32.02 -12.14 6.96
CA ARG A 496 -30.79 -11.40 7.29
C ARG A 496 -31.07 -9.90 7.31
N VAL A 497 -30.76 -9.26 8.44
CA VAL A 497 -30.97 -7.83 8.64
C VAL A 497 -29.68 -7.07 8.37
N LEU A 498 -29.75 -6.06 7.52
CA LEU A 498 -28.67 -5.12 7.20
C LEU A 498 -29.13 -3.69 7.47
N ALA A 499 -28.20 -2.77 7.71
CA ALA A 499 -28.54 -1.36 7.91
C ALA A 499 -27.83 -0.46 6.89
N LEU A 500 -28.62 0.35 6.17
CA LEU A 500 -28.13 1.48 5.39
C LEU A 500 -28.29 2.75 6.23
N CYS A 501 -27.16 3.33 6.64
CA CYS A 501 -27.14 4.48 7.54
C CYS A 501 -26.59 5.72 6.83
N GLU A 502 -27.04 6.91 7.18
CA GLU A 502 -26.39 8.15 6.76
C GLU A 502 -26.20 9.08 7.96
N THR A 503 -24.98 9.59 8.10
CA THR A 503 -24.59 10.54 9.16
C THR A 503 -24.13 11.83 8.50
N GLU A 504 -24.50 13.00 9.05
CA GLU A 504 -23.90 14.24 8.55
C GLU A 504 -22.45 14.32 8.98
N TYR A 505 -21.56 14.25 8.00
CA TYR A 505 -20.12 14.26 8.20
C TYR A 505 -19.52 15.42 7.40
N ASP A 506 -19.14 16.49 8.09
CA ASP A 506 -18.30 17.52 7.50
C ASP A 506 -16.83 17.12 7.63
N ALA A 507 -16.29 16.55 6.54
CA ALA A 507 -14.90 16.12 6.46
C ALA A 507 -13.90 17.24 6.81
N LYS A 508 -14.22 18.50 6.48
CA LYS A 508 -13.33 19.64 6.70
C LYS A 508 -13.29 19.99 8.18
N GLU A 509 -14.47 20.11 8.79
CA GLU A 509 -14.58 20.43 10.21
C GLU A 509 -13.98 19.31 11.08
N TRP A 510 -14.21 18.06 10.71
CA TRP A 510 -13.63 16.91 11.39
C TRP A 510 -12.12 16.84 11.29
N ALA A 511 -11.56 17.07 10.10
CA ALA A 511 -10.11 17.14 9.92
C ALA A 511 -9.50 18.28 10.75
N ARG A 512 -10.17 19.43 10.83
CA ARG A 512 -9.77 20.57 11.66
C ARG A 512 -9.77 20.20 13.15
N ARG A 513 -10.86 19.64 13.66
CA ARG A 513 -10.99 19.19 15.06
C ARG A 513 -9.97 18.11 15.41
N ARG A 514 -9.75 17.12 14.54
CA ARG A 514 -8.75 16.06 14.74
C ARG A 514 -7.35 16.65 14.86
N ARG A 515 -7.00 17.62 14.02
CA ARG A 515 -5.72 18.33 14.13
C ARG A 515 -5.60 19.09 15.44
N LEU A 516 -6.64 19.83 15.83
CA LEU A 516 -6.64 20.60 17.08
C LEU A 516 -6.55 19.71 18.31
N SER A 517 -7.29 18.59 18.36
CA SER A 517 -7.28 17.65 19.49
C SER A 517 -5.91 17.02 19.76
N LYS A 518 -5.04 16.94 18.74
CA LYS A 518 -3.70 16.35 18.83
C LYS A 518 -2.62 17.35 19.30
N LEU A 519 -2.99 18.55 19.75
CA LEU A 519 -2.06 19.52 20.32
C LEU A 519 -1.81 19.21 21.82
N PRO A 520 -0.58 19.42 22.35
CA PRO A 520 -0.20 19.04 23.72
C PRO A 520 -1.11 19.59 24.83
N ASP A 521 -1.73 20.75 24.61
CA ASP A 521 -2.61 21.45 25.58
C ASP A 521 -4.04 21.64 25.05
N SER A 522 -4.48 20.76 24.15
CA SER A 522 -5.80 20.90 23.52
C SER A 522 -6.93 20.57 24.49
N THR A 523 -7.89 21.50 24.60
CA THR A 523 -9.20 21.24 25.22
C THR A 523 -10.23 20.71 24.20
N VAL A 524 -9.85 20.63 22.91
CA VAL A 524 -10.72 20.14 21.85
C VAL A 524 -10.77 18.62 21.90
N GLN A 525 -11.95 18.09 22.22
CA GLN A 525 -12.19 16.66 22.20
C GLN A 525 -11.94 16.05 20.81
N ASP A 526 -11.29 14.89 20.80
CA ASP A 526 -10.98 14.15 19.58
C ASP A 526 -12.29 13.76 18.85
N PRO A 527 -12.52 14.25 17.61
CA PRO A 527 -13.74 13.92 16.88
C PRO A 527 -13.93 12.42 16.64
N ASP A 528 -12.86 11.60 16.66
CA ASP A 528 -12.98 10.14 16.52
C ASP A 528 -13.59 9.47 17.76
N THR A 529 -13.58 10.17 18.91
CA THR A 529 -14.32 9.75 20.11
C THR A 529 -15.81 10.04 19.96
N LEU A 530 -16.15 11.20 19.36
CA LEU A 530 -17.53 11.66 19.11
C LEU A 530 -18.22 10.95 17.94
N ASP A 531 -17.47 10.19 17.14
CA ASP A 531 -18.01 9.51 15.97
C ASP A 531 -19.11 8.52 16.31
N ALA A 532 -20.23 8.66 15.60
CA ALA A 532 -21.35 7.77 15.69
C ALA A 532 -21.05 6.46 14.97
N LYS A 533 -20.36 6.52 13.83
CA LYS A 533 -20.20 5.38 12.91
C LYS A 533 -19.61 4.17 13.60
N HIS A 534 -18.49 4.33 14.31
CA HIS A 534 -17.80 3.23 14.98
C HIS A 534 -18.68 2.57 16.06
N ARG A 535 -19.33 3.38 16.90
CA ARG A 535 -20.17 2.87 18.00
C ARG A 535 -21.46 2.24 17.47
N VAL A 536 -22.13 2.90 16.53
CA VAL A 536 -23.35 2.38 15.91
C VAL A 536 -23.07 1.08 15.17
N ASN A 537 -21.96 0.99 14.43
CA ASN A 537 -21.55 -0.25 13.76
C ASN A 537 -21.35 -1.40 14.77
N ALA A 538 -20.62 -1.14 15.88
CA ALA A 538 -20.43 -2.13 16.93
C ALA A 538 -21.75 -2.56 17.61
N LEU A 539 -22.64 -1.61 17.90
CA LEU A 539 -23.92 -1.88 18.55
C LEU A 539 -24.87 -2.66 17.64
N LEU A 540 -25.03 -2.25 16.38
CA LEU A 540 -25.83 -2.98 15.40
C LEU A 540 -25.27 -4.39 15.18
N ALA A 541 -23.94 -4.55 15.13
CA ALA A 541 -23.31 -5.85 15.01
C ALA A 541 -23.61 -6.79 16.19
N ARG A 542 -23.80 -6.28 17.42
CA ARG A 542 -24.26 -7.08 18.58
C ARG A 542 -25.68 -7.61 18.41
N HIS A 543 -26.50 -6.95 17.58
CA HIS A 543 -27.81 -7.43 17.16
C HIS A 543 -27.76 -8.25 15.86
N GLY A 544 -26.57 -8.65 15.40
CA GLY A 544 -26.38 -9.37 14.14
C GLY A 544 -26.55 -8.51 12.88
N VAL A 545 -26.66 -7.18 13.02
CA VAL A 545 -26.91 -6.26 11.91
C VAL A 545 -25.62 -5.63 11.41
N LEU A 546 -25.28 -5.87 10.15
CA LEU A 546 -24.15 -5.21 9.49
C LEU A 546 -24.58 -3.88 8.89
N ALA A 547 -23.91 -2.81 9.33
CA ALA A 547 -24.20 -1.45 8.88
C ALA A 547 -23.24 -0.98 7.78
N GLN A 548 -23.79 -0.28 6.79
CA GLN A 548 -23.05 0.46 5.77
C GLN A 548 -23.45 1.94 5.80
N PHE A 549 -22.45 2.82 5.87
CA PHE A 549 -22.68 4.26 6.00
C PHE A 549 -22.52 4.98 4.66
N LEU A 550 -23.57 5.66 4.23
CA LEU A 550 -23.51 6.61 3.12
C LEU A 550 -22.60 7.78 3.48
N THR A 551 -21.80 8.18 2.49
CA THR A 551 -21.08 9.44 2.54
C THR A 551 -21.88 10.47 1.77
N LEU A 552 -21.92 11.72 2.27
CA LEU A 552 -22.58 12.84 1.59
C LEU A 552 -22.14 12.92 0.12
N PRO A 553 -23.04 13.23 -0.82
CA PRO A 553 -22.64 13.42 -2.20
C PRO A 553 -21.68 14.61 -2.29
N LYS A 554 -20.68 14.54 -3.19
CA LYS A 554 -19.94 15.76 -3.55
C LYS A 554 -20.91 16.71 -4.26
N ARG A 555 -20.69 18.03 -4.17
CA ARG A 555 -21.38 19.01 -5.04
C ARG A 555 -21.34 18.51 -6.48
N GLU A 556 -22.45 18.70 -7.20
CA GLU A 556 -22.67 18.20 -8.56
C GLU A 556 -21.40 18.36 -9.41
N PRO A 557 -20.87 17.26 -9.99
CA PRO A 557 -19.73 17.36 -10.90
C PRO A 557 -20.12 18.26 -12.08
N ARG A 558 -19.15 19.03 -12.60
CA ARG A 558 -19.37 19.84 -13.81
C ARG A 558 -19.90 18.91 -14.91
N PRO A 559 -21.04 19.21 -15.55
CA PRO A 559 -21.58 18.38 -16.61
C PRO A 559 -20.52 18.18 -17.69
N ASN A 560 -20.33 16.95 -18.15
CA ASN A 560 -19.45 16.69 -19.29
C ASN A 560 -20.15 17.26 -20.54
N PRO A 561 -19.64 18.35 -21.14
CA PRO A 561 -20.33 19.01 -22.26
C PRO A 561 -20.43 18.13 -23.51
N ARG A 562 -19.69 17.01 -23.57
CA ARG A 562 -19.74 16.02 -24.66
C ARG A 562 -20.74 14.89 -24.43
N LYS A 563 -21.30 14.76 -23.23
CA LYS A 563 -22.30 13.73 -22.96
C LYS A 563 -23.63 14.23 -23.51
N LYS A 564 -24.11 13.62 -24.61
CA LYS A 564 -25.47 13.87 -25.09
C LYS A 564 -26.44 13.43 -24.00
N ASN A 565 -27.32 14.33 -23.58
CA ASN A 565 -28.45 13.95 -22.74
C ASN A 565 -29.29 12.95 -23.55
N ARG A 566 -29.30 11.70 -23.10
CA ARG A 566 -30.19 10.67 -23.66
C ARG A 566 -31.56 10.92 -23.06
N GLU A 567 -32.58 10.99 -23.89
CA GLU A 567 -33.96 11.05 -23.41
C GLU A 567 -34.30 9.74 -22.68
N ALA A 568 -34.77 9.83 -21.45
CA ALA A 568 -35.21 8.68 -20.68
C ALA A 568 -36.56 8.19 -21.24
N THR A 569 -36.59 6.94 -21.67
CA THR A 569 -37.77 6.29 -22.27
C THR A 569 -38.58 5.48 -21.25
N THR A 570 -37.99 5.20 -20.08
CA THR A 570 -38.66 4.51 -18.96
C THR A 570 -38.48 5.28 -17.65
N ASP A 571 -39.35 5.01 -16.67
CA ASP A 571 -39.21 5.62 -15.34
C ASP A 571 -37.94 5.15 -14.61
N LEU A 572 -37.50 3.91 -14.87
CA LEU A 572 -36.22 3.40 -14.36
C LEU A 572 -35.03 4.15 -14.97
N GLU A 573 -35.04 4.41 -16.28
CA GLU A 573 -33.99 5.22 -16.94
C GLU A 573 -33.97 6.65 -16.41
N ARG A 574 -35.13 7.24 -16.12
CA ARG A 574 -35.22 8.57 -15.51
C ARG A 574 -34.60 8.58 -14.11
N LEU A 575 -34.94 7.59 -13.29
CA LEU A 575 -34.37 7.44 -11.96
C LEU A 575 -32.85 7.19 -11.99
N ALA A 576 -32.36 6.42 -12.98
CA ALA A 576 -30.93 6.22 -13.21
C ALA A 576 -30.20 7.53 -13.49
N GLN A 577 -30.79 8.40 -14.33
CA GLN A 577 -30.22 9.71 -14.65
C GLN A 577 -30.17 10.64 -13.43
N GLU A 578 -31.21 10.61 -12.59
CA GLU A 578 -31.23 11.38 -11.33
C GLU A 578 -30.14 10.92 -10.35
N LEU A 579 -29.83 9.63 -10.32
CA LEU A 579 -28.87 9.02 -9.39
C LEU A 579 -27.47 8.89 -9.94
N GLU A 580 -27.24 9.14 -11.22
CA GLU A 580 -25.97 8.85 -11.91
C GLU A 580 -24.73 9.47 -11.22
N SER A 581 -24.90 10.66 -10.64
CA SER A 581 -23.83 11.37 -9.93
C SER A 581 -23.56 10.82 -8.51
N ASP A 582 -24.47 9.99 -7.98
CA ASP A 582 -24.38 9.41 -6.65
C ASP A 582 -23.59 8.09 -6.60
N HIS A 583 -22.36 8.14 -7.12
CA HIS A 583 -21.43 7.00 -7.06
C HIS A 583 -21.25 6.45 -5.63
N ARG A 584 -21.36 7.30 -4.60
CA ARG A 584 -21.24 6.91 -3.18
C ARG A 584 -22.42 6.07 -2.72
N GLY A 585 -23.63 6.42 -3.16
CA GLY A 585 -24.85 5.65 -2.94
C GLY A 585 -24.80 4.28 -3.60
N HIS A 586 -24.45 4.22 -4.89
CA HIS A 586 -24.33 2.94 -5.60
C HIS A 586 -23.31 2.00 -4.96
N MET A 587 -22.14 2.52 -4.57
CA MET A 587 -21.12 1.71 -3.91
C MET A 587 -21.54 1.23 -2.51
N ALA A 588 -22.37 2.00 -1.78
CA ALA A 588 -22.90 1.55 -0.50
C ALA A 588 -23.88 0.39 -0.64
N VAL A 589 -24.77 0.41 -1.65
CA VAL A 589 -25.66 -0.73 -1.93
C VAL A 589 -24.87 -1.96 -2.38
N ALA A 590 -23.86 -1.78 -3.23
CA ALA A 590 -22.96 -2.88 -3.60
C ALA A 590 -22.23 -3.47 -2.39
N ASP A 591 -21.77 -2.63 -1.46
CA ASP A 591 -21.11 -3.07 -0.23
C ASP A 591 -22.07 -3.74 0.77
N LEU A 592 -23.36 -3.40 0.76
CA LEU A 592 -24.39 -4.12 1.51
C LEU A 592 -24.56 -5.55 0.98
N ASN A 593 -24.57 -5.75 -0.34
CA ASN A 593 -24.62 -7.09 -0.94
C ASN A 593 -23.39 -7.93 -0.54
N ARG A 594 -22.21 -7.31 -0.47
CA ARG A 594 -21.00 -7.93 0.09
C ARG A 594 -21.18 -8.30 1.56
N ALA A 595 -21.69 -7.38 2.37
CA ALA A 595 -21.92 -7.61 3.80
C ALA A 595 -22.90 -8.75 4.05
N ALA A 596 -23.90 -8.90 3.17
CA ALA A 596 -24.81 -10.04 3.15
C ALA A 596 -24.15 -11.35 2.70
N GLY A 597 -22.90 -11.35 2.23
CA GLY A 597 -22.19 -12.56 1.81
C GLY A 597 -22.61 -13.10 0.44
N LEU A 598 -23.31 -12.30 -0.37
CA LEU A 598 -23.74 -12.71 -1.72
C LEU A 598 -22.53 -12.89 -2.62
N VAL A 599 -22.57 -13.88 -3.50
CA VAL A 599 -21.51 -14.13 -4.48
C VAL A 599 -22.10 -14.04 -5.88
N HIS A 600 -21.38 -13.36 -6.77
CA HIS A 600 -21.86 -13.16 -8.13
C HIS A 600 -21.87 -14.49 -8.92
N PRO A 601 -22.98 -14.84 -9.60
CA PRO A 601 -23.14 -16.13 -10.31
C PRO A 601 -22.10 -16.39 -11.42
N ARG A 602 -21.47 -15.32 -11.93
CA ARG A 602 -20.40 -15.40 -12.95
C ARG A 602 -19.15 -16.15 -12.49
N LEU A 603 -18.93 -16.33 -11.19
CA LEU A 603 -17.65 -16.79 -10.64
C LEU A 603 -17.28 -18.20 -11.14
N THR A 604 -18.23 -19.13 -11.18
CA THR A 604 -18.01 -20.50 -11.70
C THR A 604 -17.50 -20.46 -13.15
N LYS A 605 -18.19 -19.68 -13.99
CA LYS A 605 -17.84 -19.53 -15.40
C LYS A 605 -16.46 -18.91 -15.58
N ALA A 606 -16.13 -17.92 -14.75
CA ALA A 606 -14.83 -17.27 -14.78
C ALA A 606 -13.70 -18.24 -14.43
N LEU A 607 -13.80 -18.93 -13.29
CA LEU A 607 -12.76 -19.85 -12.81
C LEU A 607 -12.55 -21.03 -13.77
N GLY A 608 -13.64 -21.55 -14.35
CA GLY A 608 -13.60 -22.64 -15.32
C GLY A 608 -13.28 -22.22 -16.75
N PHE A 609 -13.11 -20.94 -17.08
CA PHE A 609 -12.95 -20.52 -18.48
C PHE A 609 -11.63 -21.01 -19.13
N GLY A 610 -11.66 -21.37 -20.40
CA GLY A 610 -10.45 -21.70 -21.19
C GLY A 610 -9.76 -23.02 -20.83
N PRO A 611 -8.60 -23.33 -21.47
CA PRO A 611 -7.89 -24.61 -21.34
C PRO A 611 -7.18 -24.78 -19.99
N HIS A 612 -6.78 -23.68 -19.34
CA HIS A 612 -6.12 -23.70 -18.03
C HIS A 612 -7.08 -23.36 -16.86
N GLY A 613 -8.39 -23.32 -17.12
CA GLY A 613 -9.39 -23.10 -16.07
C GLY A 613 -9.54 -24.32 -15.18
N ILE A 614 -9.73 -24.08 -13.88
CA ILE A 614 -9.98 -25.15 -12.90
C ILE A 614 -11.43 -25.62 -13.08
N LYS A 615 -11.61 -26.87 -13.49
CA LYS A 615 -12.94 -27.47 -13.78
C LYS A 615 -13.54 -28.22 -12.60
N GLU A 616 -12.68 -28.73 -11.73
CA GLU A 616 -13.07 -29.37 -10.48
C GLU A 616 -13.52 -28.34 -9.44
N PRO A 617 -14.47 -28.69 -8.55
CA PRO A 617 -14.89 -27.79 -7.49
C PRO A 617 -13.80 -27.71 -6.41
N LEU A 618 -13.15 -26.55 -6.30
CA LEU A 618 -12.17 -26.25 -5.25
C LEU A 618 -12.67 -25.11 -4.36
N VAL A 619 -12.38 -25.23 -3.05
CA VAL A 619 -12.55 -24.11 -2.12
C VAL A 619 -11.40 -23.13 -2.30
N HIS A 620 -11.70 -21.83 -2.35
CA HIS A 620 -10.68 -20.77 -2.40
C HIS A 620 -10.63 -20.01 -1.08
N VAL A 621 -9.54 -20.18 -0.34
CA VAL A 621 -9.32 -19.59 0.99
C VAL A 621 -8.38 -18.40 0.88
N GLY A 622 -8.72 -17.29 1.52
CA GLY A 622 -7.91 -16.08 1.61
C GLY A 622 -7.40 -15.89 3.03
N LEU A 623 -6.08 -15.83 3.18
CA LEU A 623 -5.38 -15.49 4.41
C LEU A 623 -4.85 -14.06 4.30
N HIS A 624 -5.45 -13.18 5.10
CA HIS A 624 -4.96 -11.82 5.29
C HIS A 624 -4.35 -11.69 6.68
N MET A 625 -3.20 -11.01 6.75
CA MET A 625 -2.54 -10.65 8.00
C MET A 625 -2.12 -9.18 7.98
N ARG A 626 -2.15 -8.54 9.14
CA ARG A 626 -1.72 -7.16 9.33
C ARG A 626 -1.11 -6.96 10.72
N GLN A 627 -0.06 -6.15 10.79
CA GLN A 627 0.42 -5.64 12.07
C GLN A 627 -0.50 -4.52 12.57
N GLN A 628 -1.04 -4.72 13.76
CA GLN A 628 -1.81 -3.73 14.49
C GLN A 628 -0.88 -3.06 15.51
N LEU A 629 -0.63 -1.76 15.33
CA LEU A 629 0.13 -0.99 16.31
C LEU A 629 -0.70 -0.88 17.61
N GLY A 630 0.00 -0.86 18.73
CA GLY A 630 -0.60 -0.72 20.05
C GLY A 630 -1.12 0.69 20.32
N ALA A 631 -1.98 0.85 21.33
CA ALA A 631 -2.46 2.17 21.73
C ALA A 631 -1.29 2.98 22.31
N ARG A 632 -1.23 4.28 21.98
CA ARG A 632 -0.27 5.18 22.60
C ARG A 632 -0.85 5.70 23.92
N ARG A 633 -0.25 5.29 25.04
CA ARG A 633 -0.57 5.79 26.39
C ARG A 633 0.57 6.69 26.86
N GLY A 634 0.45 7.99 26.58
CA GLY A 634 1.47 8.99 26.89
C GLY A 634 2.77 8.80 26.09
N ARG A 635 3.89 8.51 26.78
CA ARG A 635 5.20 8.22 26.17
C ARG A 635 5.38 6.76 25.77
N ILE A 636 4.48 5.87 26.18
CA ILE A 636 4.57 4.43 25.95
C ILE A 636 3.58 4.05 24.84
N THR A 637 4.04 3.25 23.88
CA THR A 637 3.19 2.62 22.86
C THR A 637 3.11 1.14 23.20
N ASP A 638 1.90 0.59 23.28
CA ASP A 638 1.74 -0.85 23.50
C ASP A 638 2.45 -1.64 22.37
N GLU A 639 2.92 -2.85 22.68
CA GLU A 639 3.61 -3.66 21.68
C GLU A 639 2.70 -4.00 20.49
N PRO A 640 3.21 -3.97 19.24
CA PRO A 640 2.41 -4.35 18.09
C PRO A 640 1.94 -5.81 18.18
N LYS A 641 0.72 -6.07 17.68
CA LYS A 641 0.12 -7.40 17.56
C LYS A 641 -0.16 -7.76 16.10
N LEU A 642 -0.38 -9.04 15.81
CA LEU A 642 -0.76 -9.49 14.48
C LEU A 642 -2.26 -9.80 14.45
N MET A 643 -2.97 -9.11 13.56
CA MET A 643 -4.35 -9.42 13.21
C MET A 643 -4.36 -10.34 12.00
N TRP A 644 -5.30 -11.27 11.96
CA TRP A 644 -5.47 -12.18 10.84
C TRP A 644 -6.95 -12.47 10.61
N THR A 645 -7.29 -12.78 9.35
CA THR A 645 -8.64 -13.20 8.94
C THR A 645 -8.51 -14.32 7.92
N LEU A 646 -9.38 -15.33 8.03
CA LEU A 646 -9.56 -16.37 7.01
C LEU A 646 -10.97 -16.27 6.43
N VAL A 647 -11.07 -16.19 5.10
CA VAL A 647 -12.34 -16.17 4.35
C VAL A 647 -12.27 -17.22 3.25
N ALA A 648 -13.30 -18.03 3.10
CA ALA A 648 -13.38 -19.09 2.10
C ALA A 648 -14.58 -18.88 1.15
N LEU A 649 -14.33 -19.10 -0.15
CA LEU A 649 -15.37 -19.24 -1.17
C LEU A 649 -15.53 -20.73 -1.46
N VAL A 650 -16.69 -21.29 -1.13
CA VAL A 650 -17.01 -22.72 -1.20
C VAL A 650 -18.06 -22.96 -2.30
N PRO A 651 -17.80 -23.82 -3.29
CA PRO A 651 -18.83 -24.24 -4.24
C PRO A 651 -20.02 -24.93 -3.54
N HIS A 652 -21.25 -24.54 -3.86
CA HIS A 652 -22.47 -25.07 -3.22
C HIS A 652 -23.63 -25.10 -4.22
N ASP A 653 -24.01 -26.28 -4.70
CA ASP A 653 -25.18 -26.52 -5.57
C ASP A 653 -25.26 -25.58 -6.79
N GLY A 654 -24.14 -25.41 -7.50
CA GLY A 654 -24.04 -24.51 -8.65
C GLY A 654 -23.80 -23.04 -8.30
N GLN A 655 -24.02 -22.67 -7.05
CA GLN A 655 -23.74 -21.36 -6.46
C GLN A 655 -22.46 -21.37 -5.61
N TRP A 656 -22.23 -20.28 -4.88
CA TRP A 656 -21.07 -20.11 -4.01
C TRP A 656 -21.47 -19.62 -2.63
N ARG A 657 -20.91 -20.26 -1.61
CA ARG A 657 -21.04 -19.88 -0.21
C ARG A 657 -19.79 -19.15 0.24
N THR A 658 -19.97 -17.99 0.87
CA THR A 658 -18.87 -17.26 1.51
C THR A 658 -18.85 -17.60 3.00
N LEU A 659 -17.75 -18.18 3.47
CA LEU A 659 -17.51 -18.47 4.89
C LEU A 659 -16.39 -17.59 5.44
N ALA A 660 -16.43 -17.28 6.72
CA ALA A 660 -15.29 -16.72 7.44
C ALA A 660 -15.06 -17.45 8.75
N TYR A 661 -13.80 -17.57 9.14
CA TYR A 661 -13.42 -18.21 10.38
C TYR A 661 -13.47 -17.21 11.53
N LEU A 662 -14.17 -17.57 12.60
CA LEU A 662 -14.21 -16.82 13.85
C LEU A 662 -13.38 -17.59 14.91
N PRO A 663 -12.20 -17.09 15.30
CA PRO A 663 -11.40 -17.68 16.37
C PRO A 663 -12.13 -17.65 17.71
N ASP A 664 -11.94 -18.67 18.55
CA ASP A 664 -12.34 -18.62 19.96
C ASP A 664 -11.28 -17.85 20.76
N GLU A 665 -11.73 -16.83 21.51
CA GLU A 665 -10.84 -15.97 22.32
C GLU A 665 -10.34 -16.66 23.59
N HIS A 666 -11.06 -17.66 24.08
CA HIS A 666 -10.81 -18.29 25.38
C HIS A 666 -10.27 -19.72 25.28
N ARG A 667 -10.26 -20.31 24.08
CA ARG A 667 -9.81 -21.70 23.84
C ARG A 667 -9.04 -21.82 22.54
N THR A 668 -8.26 -22.90 22.42
CA THR A 668 -7.66 -23.29 21.14
C THR A 668 -8.74 -23.80 20.19
N GLY A 669 -9.07 -23.01 19.17
CA GLY A 669 -10.05 -23.39 18.15
C GLY A 669 -10.85 -22.19 17.64
N GLY A 670 -12.02 -22.49 17.08
CA GLY A 670 -12.90 -21.53 16.44
C GLY A 670 -13.85 -22.27 15.50
N THR A 671 -14.67 -21.52 14.76
CA THR A 671 -15.67 -22.09 13.87
C THR A 671 -15.75 -21.32 12.56
N TRP A 672 -16.05 -22.05 11.49
CA TRP A 672 -16.46 -21.45 10.22
C TRP A 672 -17.95 -21.13 10.28
N LEU A 673 -18.29 -19.89 9.95
CA LEU A 673 -19.68 -19.43 9.84
C LEU A 673 -19.85 -18.77 8.47
N ASP A 674 -21.11 -18.56 8.05
CA ASP A 674 -21.36 -17.70 6.89
C ASP A 674 -20.77 -16.30 7.14
N TYR A 675 -20.32 -15.67 6.06
CA TYR A 675 -19.55 -14.43 6.13
C TYR A 675 -20.24 -13.32 6.92
N ALA A 676 -21.57 -13.17 6.78
CA ALA A 676 -22.31 -12.13 7.47
C ALA A 676 -22.36 -12.37 8.98
N THR A 677 -22.61 -13.61 9.40
CA THR A 677 -22.61 -14.01 10.81
C THR A 677 -21.23 -13.87 11.44
N ALA A 678 -20.18 -14.36 10.79
CA ALA A 678 -18.81 -14.20 11.28
C ALA A 678 -18.40 -12.73 11.38
N ASN A 679 -18.73 -11.91 10.37
CA ASN A 679 -18.37 -10.49 10.33
C ASN A 679 -19.14 -9.67 11.37
N SER A 680 -20.43 -9.96 11.63
CA SER A 680 -21.18 -9.30 12.70
C SER A 680 -20.63 -9.69 14.08
N ALA A 681 -20.38 -10.98 14.33
CA ALA A 681 -19.77 -11.44 15.57
C ALA A 681 -18.38 -10.83 15.81
N PHE A 682 -17.56 -10.73 14.77
CA PHE A 682 -16.23 -10.10 14.83
C PHE A 682 -16.34 -8.61 15.18
N ARG A 683 -17.23 -7.85 14.54
CA ARG A 683 -17.43 -6.41 14.82
C ARG A 683 -18.10 -6.10 16.16
N ALA A 684 -18.84 -7.06 16.71
CA ALA A 684 -19.55 -6.91 17.99
C ALA A 684 -18.60 -6.89 19.20
N ARG A 685 -17.38 -7.43 19.03
CA ARG A 685 -16.38 -7.64 20.07
C ARG A 685 -15.19 -6.69 19.89
N PRO A 686 -14.42 -6.40 20.96
CA PRO A 686 -13.15 -5.70 20.82
C PRO A 686 -12.11 -6.58 20.12
N LEU A 687 -11.09 -5.96 19.53
CA LEU A 687 -9.96 -6.73 18.99
C LEU A 687 -9.19 -7.40 20.14
N PRO A 688 -8.75 -8.67 20.00
CA PRO A 688 -8.04 -9.40 21.07
C PRO A 688 -6.84 -8.64 21.63
N GLU A 689 -6.69 -8.62 22.96
CA GLU A 689 -5.52 -8.01 23.62
C GLU A 689 -4.26 -8.89 23.53
N GLY A 690 -3.08 -8.30 23.72
CA GLY A 690 -1.80 -9.01 23.83
C GLY A 690 -0.75 -8.65 22.78
N ARG A 691 0.35 -9.41 22.79
CA ARG A 691 1.53 -9.23 21.92
C ARG A 691 1.52 -10.16 20.71
N ARG A 692 2.37 -9.89 19.74
CA ARG A 692 2.67 -10.75 18.58
C ARG A 692 3.07 -12.19 19.02
N ARG A 693 2.50 -13.22 18.40
CA ARG A 693 2.67 -14.66 18.73
C ARG A 693 3.04 -15.51 17.50
N ASP A 694 4.20 -15.24 16.92
CA ASP A 694 4.61 -15.82 15.63
C ASP A 694 4.71 -17.35 15.65
N ASP A 695 5.17 -17.95 16.75
CA ASP A 695 5.40 -19.40 16.82
C ASP A 695 4.11 -20.21 16.96
N HIS A 696 3.05 -19.62 17.51
CA HIS A 696 1.77 -20.31 17.74
C HIS A 696 0.77 -20.09 16.60
N LEU A 697 0.88 -18.97 15.89
CA LEU A 697 -0.08 -18.57 14.87
C LEU A 697 -0.21 -19.59 13.72
N PRO A 698 0.88 -20.18 13.16
CA PRO A 698 0.76 -21.20 12.13
C PRO A 698 -0.15 -22.37 12.53
N ARG A 699 -0.01 -22.88 13.75
CA ARG A 699 -0.82 -24.01 14.24
C ARG A 699 -2.30 -23.66 14.40
N LEU A 700 -2.61 -22.43 14.83
CA LEU A 700 -4.00 -21.95 14.92
C LEU A 700 -4.66 -21.83 13.54
N ILE A 701 -3.90 -21.36 12.54
CA ILE A 701 -4.37 -21.27 11.16
C ILE A 701 -4.54 -22.67 10.57
N ASP A 702 -3.60 -23.58 10.80
CA ASP A 702 -3.69 -24.96 10.30
C ASP A 702 -4.86 -25.71 10.94
N GLN A 703 -5.14 -25.50 12.23
CA GLN A 703 -6.36 -26.01 12.88
C GLN A 703 -7.63 -25.46 12.21
N ALA A 704 -7.67 -24.16 11.88
CA ALA A 704 -8.81 -23.57 11.17
C ALA A 704 -8.97 -24.18 9.76
N LEU A 705 -7.88 -24.42 9.04
CA LEU A 705 -7.88 -25.06 7.73
C LEU A 705 -8.31 -26.54 7.81
N TYR A 706 -7.95 -27.25 8.88
CA TYR A 706 -8.43 -28.61 9.13
C TYR A 706 -9.95 -28.64 9.30
N VAL A 707 -10.50 -27.76 10.15
CA VAL A 707 -11.95 -27.68 10.40
C VAL A 707 -12.72 -27.29 9.13
N LEU A 708 -12.12 -26.51 8.22
CA LEU A 708 -12.73 -26.16 6.93
C LEU A 708 -13.15 -27.39 6.11
N GLY A 709 -12.45 -28.52 6.26
CA GLY A 709 -12.78 -29.76 5.56
C GLY A 709 -14.24 -30.21 5.76
N ALA A 710 -14.80 -30.01 6.96
CA ALA A 710 -16.20 -30.32 7.26
C ALA A 710 -17.20 -29.39 6.56
N HIS A 711 -16.73 -28.24 6.07
CA HIS A 711 -17.53 -27.22 5.39
C HIS A 711 -17.28 -27.17 3.87
N ALA A 712 -16.39 -28.02 3.33
CA ALA A 712 -15.99 -27.99 1.94
C ALA A 712 -17.07 -28.51 0.96
N GLY A 713 -18.14 -29.14 1.48
CA GLY A 713 -19.26 -29.63 0.67
C GLY A 713 -18.81 -30.66 -0.36
N THR A 714 -19.10 -30.41 -1.63
CA THR A 714 -18.72 -31.28 -2.77
C THR A 714 -17.31 -31.00 -3.30
N ALA A 715 -16.56 -30.07 -2.69
CA ALA A 715 -15.24 -29.70 -3.17
C ALA A 715 -14.21 -30.82 -2.93
N THR A 716 -13.29 -30.98 -3.88
CA THR A 716 -12.24 -32.01 -3.86
C THR A 716 -10.96 -31.58 -3.14
N GLY A 717 -10.97 -30.39 -2.53
CA GLY A 717 -9.85 -29.80 -1.82
C GLY A 717 -9.94 -28.28 -1.77
N TYR A 718 -8.87 -27.64 -1.31
CA TYR A 718 -8.83 -26.18 -1.16
C TYR A 718 -7.48 -25.58 -1.59
N VAL A 719 -7.53 -24.31 -2.00
CA VAL A 719 -6.36 -23.47 -2.37
C VAL A 719 -6.26 -22.32 -1.39
N VAL A 720 -5.08 -22.11 -0.81
CA VAL A 720 -4.81 -20.99 0.09
C VAL A 720 -4.13 -19.86 -0.66
N HIS A 721 -4.78 -18.70 -0.72
CA HIS A 721 -4.22 -17.44 -1.21
C HIS A 721 -3.75 -16.62 0.01
N ALA A 722 -2.48 -16.25 0.07
CA ALA A 722 -1.89 -15.51 1.18
C ALA A 722 -1.40 -14.12 0.76
N SER A 723 -1.68 -13.10 1.55
CA SER A 723 -1.14 -11.74 1.34
C SER A 723 0.35 -11.70 1.66
N GLY A 724 1.21 -11.47 0.66
CA GLY A 724 2.65 -11.69 0.76
C GLY A 724 3.39 -10.85 1.82
N GLU A 725 3.07 -9.57 1.96
CA GLU A 725 3.87 -8.63 2.76
C GLU A 725 4.05 -9.05 4.24
N GLN A 726 2.94 -9.37 4.91
CA GLN A 726 2.95 -9.68 6.36
C GLN A 726 3.18 -11.17 6.65
N THR A 727 2.87 -12.05 5.69
CA THR A 727 2.99 -13.52 5.85
C THR A 727 4.43 -14.03 5.69
N ARG A 728 5.29 -13.27 4.99
CA ARG A 728 6.74 -13.55 4.81
C ARG A 728 7.52 -13.77 6.11
N SER A 729 7.10 -13.12 7.20
CA SER A 729 7.77 -13.25 8.49
C SER A 729 7.38 -14.50 9.27
N ILE A 730 6.23 -15.10 8.94
CA ILE A 730 5.62 -16.21 9.69
C ILE A 730 6.02 -17.56 9.10
N TRP A 731 5.87 -17.72 7.78
CA TRP A 731 6.23 -18.96 7.08
C TRP A 731 7.52 -18.76 6.28
N PRO A 732 8.55 -19.62 6.46
CA PRO A 732 9.82 -19.50 5.76
C PRO A 732 9.65 -19.41 4.24
N LEU A 733 8.90 -20.33 3.61
CA LEU A 733 8.75 -20.37 2.15
C LEU A 733 7.87 -19.23 1.59
N MET A 734 7.26 -18.40 2.44
CA MET A 734 6.65 -17.15 1.97
C MET A 734 7.71 -16.10 1.65
N ALA A 735 8.92 -16.19 2.21
CA ALA A 735 10.02 -15.26 1.96
C ALA A 735 10.94 -15.71 0.83
N ASN A 736 11.31 -14.77 -0.06
CA ASN A 736 12.08 -15.09 -1.26
C ASN A 736 13.37 -15.85 -0.95
N ARG A 737 14.10 -15.48 0.10
CA ARG A 737 15.37 -16.12 0.51
C ARG A 737 15.29 -17.62 0.84
N HIS A 738 14.09 -18.16 1.02
CA HIS A 738 13.90 -19.58 1.39
C HIS A 738 13.22 -20.41 0.28
N LEU A 739 12.85 -19.83 -0.87
CA LEU A 739 12.07 -20.54 -1.90
C LEU A 739 12.77 -21.76 -2.52
N GLY A 740 14.09 -21.86 -2.40
CA GLY A 740 14.86 -23.04 -2.82
C GLY A 740 14.98 -24.13 -1.75
N LYS A 741 14.39 -23.97 -0.57
CA LYS A 741 14.39 -24.98 0.50
C LYS A 741 13.20 -25.93 0.34
N ASN A 742 13.43 -27.21 0.58
CA ASN A 742 12.36 -28.21 0.66
C ASN A 742 11.94 -28.41 2.11
N PRO A 743 10.63 -28.50 2.40
CA PRO A 743 10.16 -28.94 3.71
C PRO A 743 10.64 -30.36 4.01
N ASP A 744 10.90 -30.64 5.29
CA ASP A 744 11.13 -32.01 5.77
C ASP A 744 9.83 -32.83 5.79
N THR A 745 9.90 -34.06 6.31
CA THR A 745 8.74 -34.96 6.43
C THR A 745 7.62 -34.38 7.30
N ASP A 746 7.96 -33.53 8.27
CA ASP A 746 7.02 -32.87 9.17
C ASP A 746 6.49 -31.55 8.59
N GLY A 747 6.89 -31.20 7.37
CA GLY A 747 6.48 -29.98 6.68
C GLY A 747 7.17 -28.72 7.21
N LEU A 748 8.34 -28.86 7.83
CA LEU A 748 9.10 -27.76 8.44
C LEU A 748 10.27 -27.31 7.56
N VAL A 749 10.62 -26.03 7.67
CA VAL A 749 11.85 -25.41 7.16
C VAL A 749 12.41 -24.54 8.27
N ASP A 750 13.68 -24.71 8.63
CA ASP A 750 14.33 -24.00 9.73
C ASP A 750 13.51 -24.10 11.04
N ASP A 751 13.09 -25.33 11.41
CA ASP A 751 12.27 -25.68 12.56
C ASP A 751 10.89 -24.98 12.65
N ARG A 752 10.42 -24.42 11.54
CA ARG A 752 9.15 -23.70 11.46
C ARG A 752 8.27 -24.25 10.34
N PRO A 753 6.92 -24.26 10.49
CA PRO A 753 6.02 -24.69 9.43
C PRO A 753 6.32 -23.96 8.12
N ALA A 754 6.56 -24.71 7.05
CA ALA A 754 7.10 -24.16 5.81
C ALA A 754 6.13 -23.21 5.09
N LEU A 755 4.84 -23.56 5.10
CA LEU A 755 3.71 -22.84 4.48
C LEU A 755 2.42 -23.03 5.30
N PRO A 756 1.37 -22.21 5.10
CA PRO A 756 0.07 -22.44 5.71
C PRO A 756 -0.49 -23.83 5.34
N GLY A 757 -0.99 -24.56 6.34
CA GLY A 757 -1.52 -25.92 6.22
C GLY A 757 -0.48 -27.03 6.31
N PHE A 758 0.82 -26.73 6.42
CA PHE A 758 1.87 -27.75 6.33
C PHE A 758 2.09 -28.52 7.64
N THR A 759 1.52 -28.08 8.77
CA THR A 759 1.46 -28.93 9.98
C THR A 759 0.39 -30.01 9.89
N LEU A 760 -0.45 -29.99 8.85
CA LEU A 760 -1.47 -31.00 8.62
C LEU A 760 -0.90 -32.24 7.91
N PRO A 761 -1.54 -33.42 8.12
CA PRO A 761 -1.31 -34.62 7.33
C PRO A 761 -1.41 -34.34 5.82
N ALA A 762 -0.64 -35.07 5.00
CA ALA A 762 -0.48 -34.80 3.58
C ALA A 762 -1.79 -34.82 2.78
N ASP A 763 -2.75 -35.66 3.16
CA ASP A 763 -4.10 -35.77 2.59
C ASP A 763 -5.02 -34.58 2.93
N GLN A 764 -4.65 -33.79 3.94
CA GLN A 764 -5.40 -32.63 4.44
C GLN A 764 -4.72 -31.30 4.13
N ARG A 765 -3.52 -31.33 3.53
CA ARG A 765 -2.80 -30.13 3.09
C ARG A 765 -3.55 -29.40 1.98
N PRO A 766 -3.33 -28.08 1.84
CA PRO A 766 -3.87 -27.33 0.71
C PRO A 766 -3.38 -27.94 -0.60
N ARG A 767 -4.26 -28.05 -1.61
CA ARG A 767 -3.84 -28.46 -2.96
C ARG A 767 -2.81 -27.50 -3.54
N ALA A 768 -2.99 -26.21 -3.27
CA ALA A 768 -2.01 -25.20 -3.65
C ALA A 768 -1.94 -24.06 -2.62
N VAL A 769 -0.75 -23.48 -2.52
CA VAL A 769 -0.50 -22.26 -1.74
C VAL A 769 0.00 -21.19 -2.70
N VAL A 770 -0.76 -20.10 -2.82
CA VAL A 770 -0.50 -19.00 -3.74
C VAL A 770 -0.24 -17.74 -2.93
N ARG A 771 0.97 -17.19 -3.08
CA ARG A 771 1.33 -15.89 -2.49
C ARG A 771 0.96 -14.79 -3.48
N VAL A 772 0.24 -13.78 -3.01
CA VAL A 772 -0.10 -12.60 -3.80
C VAL A 772 0.47 -11.36 -3.14
N THR A 773 1.28 -10.61 -3.88
CA THR A 773 1.86 -9.32 -3.45
C THR A 773 1.38 -8.24 -4.40
N SER A 774 0.87 -7.13 -3.88
CA SER A 774 0.33 -6.04 -4.71
C SER A 774 0.61 -4.70 -4.05
N GLY A 775 0.97 -3.69 -4.86
CA GLY A 775 1.16 -2.32 -4.39
C GLY A 775 2.39 -2.05 -3.51
N SER A 776 3.26 -3.03 -3.26
CA SER A 776 4.50 -2.84 -2.50
C SER A 776 5.63 -2.27 -3.36
N ASP A 777 6.52 -1.51 -2.73
CA ASP A 777 7.79 -1.03 -3.30
C ASP A 777 8.81 -2.14 -3.61
N ASP A 778 8.42 -3.39 -3.36
CA ASP A 778 9.20 -4.57 -3.71
C ASP A 778 8.90 -5.12 -5.12
N LEU A 779 7.94 -4.55 -5.86
CA LEU A 779 7.48 -5.14 -7.13
C LEU A 779 7.92 -4.35 -8.36
N ALA A 780 8.59 -5.03 -9.28
CA ALA A 780 8.85 -4.51 -10.60
C ALA A 780 7.54 -4.18 -11.36
N SER A 781 7.45 -2.94 -11.83
CA SER A 781 6.25 -2.40 -12.47
C SER A 781 6.29 -2.55 -13.99
N PRO A 782 5.15 -2.63 -14.70
CA PRO A 782 5.13 -2.87 -16.14
C PRO A 782 5.58 -1.62 -16.90
N ALA A 783 6.49 -1.76 -17.87
CA ALA A 783 7.05 -0.64 -18.63
C ALA A 783 6.74 -0.72 -20.13
N LEU A 784 7.22 -1.76 -20.82
CA LEU A 784 7.06 -1.92 -22.27
C LEU A 784 6.12 -3.09 -22.56
N VAL A 785 5.18 -2.90 -23.50
CA VAL A 785 4.32 -3.97 -24.01
C VAL A 785 4.73 -4.20 -25.46
N GLU A 786 5.15 -5.41 -25.78
CA GLU A 786 5.60 -5.79 -27.12
C GLU A 786 4.64 -6.85 -27.67
N ARG A 787 4.14 -6.65 -28.88
CA ARG A 787 3.24 -7.58 -29.57
C ARG A 787 3.94 -8.09 -30.81
N LEU A 788 4.23 -9.39 -30.81
CA LEU A 788 4.87 -10.07 -31.92
C LEU A 788 3.81 -10.75 -32.77
N VAL A 789 3.81 -10.46 -34.07
CA VAL A 789 2.98 -11.14 -35.07
C VAL A 789 3.91 -11.90 -36.00
N HIS A 790 3.82 -13.23 -35.99
CA HIS A 790 4.61 -14.06 -36.90
C HIS A 790 3.83 -14.25 -38.21
N VAL A 791 4.40 -13.82 -39.33
CA VAL A 791 3.87 -14.03 -40.69
C VAL A 791 4.97 -14.68 -41.51
N ASP A 792 4.72 -15.88 -42.04
CA ASP A 792 5.63 -16.62 -42.91
C ASP A 792 7.08 -16.81 -42.39
N GLY A 793 7.23 -16.88 -41.06
CA GLY A 793 8.53 -17.08 -40.40
C GLY A 793 9.23 -15.78 -39.97
N GLU A 794 8.75 -14.62 -40.41
CA GLU A 794 9.20 -13.31 -39.94
C GLU A 794 8.32 -12.80 -38.79
N ALA A 795 8.94 -12.20 -37.78
CA ALA A 795 8.25 -11.64 -36.62
C ALA A 795 8.22 -10.12 -36.72
N ASP A 796 7.02 -9.56 -36.88
CA ASP A 796 6.81 -8.11 -36.82
C ASP A 796 6.51 -7.70 -35.37
N LEU A 797 7.31 -6.79 -34.82
CA LEU A 797 7.21 -6.32 -33.45
C LEU A 797 6.53 -4.95 -33.42
N THR A 798 5.38 -4.90 -32.75
CA THR A 798 4.64 -3.65 -32.54
C THR A 798 4.55 -3.31 -31.06
N GLU A 799 4.73 -2.04 -30.73
CA GLU A 799 4.60 -1.60 -29.34
C GLU A 799 3.12 -1.47 -28.95
N GLY A 800 2.71 -2.24 -27.94
CA GLY A 800 1.39 -2.20 -27.37
C GLY A 800 1.21 -1.00 -26.44
N LYS A 801 0.01 -0.42 -26.46
CA LYS A 801 -0.37 0.66 -25.54
C LYS A 801 -0.80 0.16 -24.16
N LEU A 802 -1.39 -1.03 -24.10
CA LEU A 802 -2.05 -1.59 -22.92
C LEU A 802 -1.78 -3.08 -22.79
N ALA A 803 -1.68 -3.52 -21.54
CA ALA A 803 -1.68 -4.92 -21.13
C ALA A 803 -2.60 -5.09 -19.92
N THR A 804 -3.52 -6.07 -19.99
CA THR A 804 -4.44 -6.43 -18.89
C THR A 804 -4.34 -7.90 -18.51
N GLY A 805 -3.48 -8.66 -19.20
CA GLY A 805 -3.31 -10.10 -19.06
C GLY A 805 -2.53 -10.54 -17.83
N LEU A 806 -2.43 -11.87 -17.70
CA LEU A 806 -1.49 -12.54 -16.80
C LEU A 806 -0.25 -12.94 -17.60
N PHE A 807 0.93 -12.56 -17.10
CA PHE A 807 2.20 -12.82 -17.74
C PHE A 807 3.06 -13.71 -16.83
N ARG A 808 3.69 -14.75 -17.37
CA ARG A 808 4.68 -15.55 -16.65
C ARG A 808 6.05 -14.87 -16.77
N MET A 809 6.75 -14.74 -15.65
CA MET A 809 8.10 -14.19 -15.62
C MET A 809 9.10 -15.17 -16.24
N GLU A 810 10.10 -14.67 -16.93
CA GLU A 810 11.15 -15.52 -17.50
C GLU A 810 11.98 -16.23 -16.42
N HIS A 811 12.62 -17.34 -16.78
CA HIS A 811 13.43 -18.19 -15.90
C HIS A 811 12.69 -18.82 -14.70
N THR A 812 11.37 -18.67 -14.62
CA THR A 812 10.53 -19.31 -13.59
C THR A 812 9.22 -19.83 -14.16
N ASP A 813 8.77 -20.97 -13.65
CA ASP A 813 7.46 -21.53 -13.98
C ASP A 813 6.37 -21.16 -12.96
N ASN A 814 6.72 -20.64 -11.79
CA ASN A 814 5.79 -20.45 -10.69
C ASN A 814 5.47 -18.98 -10.35
N THR A 815 6.12 -18.01 -11.00
CA THR A 815 5.89 -16.58 -10.76
C THR A 815 5.23 -15.89 -11.96
N PHE A 816 4.17 -15.16 -11.65
CA PHE A 816 3.33 -14.49 -12.63
C PHE A 816 3.09 -13.04 -12.23
N VAL A 817 2.87 -12.19 -13.22
CA VAL A 817 2.61 -10.76 -13.12
C VAL A 817 1.25 -10.49 -13.75
N LEU A 818 0.32 -10.03 -12.93
CA LEU A 818 -0.96 -9.49 -13.38
C LEU A 818 -0.82 -7.98 -13.59
N CYS A 819 -0.95 -7.55 -14.84
CA CYS A 819 -0.84 -6.13 -15.21
C CYS A 819 -2.19 -5.42 -15.02
N ASN A 820 -2.22 -4.38 -14.20
CA ASN A 820 -3.43 -3.67 -13.80
C ASN A 820 -3.51 -2.27 -14.42
N LEU A 821 -4.70 -1.92 -14.92
CA LEU A 821 -5.01 -0.58 -15.42
C LEU A 821 -5.55 0.29 -14.27
N PRO A 822 -5.05 1.53 -14.10
CA PRO A 822 -5.62 2.44 -13.12
C PRO A 822 -7.02 2.92 -13.57
N HIS A 823 -7.91 3.15 -12.61
CA HIS A 823 -9.31 3.55 -12.82
C HIS A 823 -9.48 4.72 -13.81
N GLN A 824 -8.60 5.73 -13.68
CA GLN A 824 -8.64 6.92 -14.52
C GLN A 824 -8.55 6.63 -16.02
N TYR A 825 -7.83 5.56 -16.43
CA TYR A 825 -7.62 5.24 -17.84
C TYR A 825 -8.95 4.89 -18.55
N THR A 826 -9.85 4.24 -17.82
CA THR A 826 -11.19 3.85 -18.32
C THR A 826 -12.22 4.99 -18.23
N GLY A 827 -11.87 6.10 -17.58
CA GLY A 827 -12.75 7.26 -17.42
C GLY A 827 -12.95 8.04 -18.72
N GLY A 828 -14.09 8.73 -18.82
CA GLY A 828 -14.43 9.59 -19.96
C GLY A 828 -13.88 11.02 -19.88
N SER A 829 -12.98 11.33 -18.93
CA SER A 829 -12.44 12.69 -18.76
C SER A 829 -11.45 13.05 -19.88
N ARG A 830 -11.29 14.35 -20.17
CA ARG A 830 -10.37 14.86 -21.21
C ARG A 830 -8.93 14.34 -21.02
N TYR A 831 -8.49 14.21 -19.77
CA TYR A 831 -7.12 13.84 -19.40
C TYR A 831 -7.00 12.42 -18.84
N ALA A 832 -8.02 11.57 -19.03
CA ALA A 832 -8.04 10.17 -18.56
C ALA A 832 -6.79 9.37 -18.99
N ARG A 833 -6.24 9.73 -20.16
CA ARG A 833 -5.07 9.10 -20.79
C ARG A 833 -3.82 9.99 -20.79
N ALA A 834 -3.75 10.98 -19.89
CA ALA A 834 -2.57 11.84 -19.75
C ALA A 834 -1.32 11.00 -19.46
N GLY A 835 -0.24 11.27 -20.21
CA GLY A 835 1.00 10.48 -20.19
C GLY A 835 1.04 9.28 -21.13
N GLU A 836 0.09 9.12 -22.07
CA GLU A 836 0.16 8.05 -23.11
C GLU A 836 1.23 8.32 -24.16
N HIS A 837 1.44 9.58 -24.54
CA HIS A 837 2.20 9.92 -25.75
C HIS A 837 3.45 10.77 -25.53
N TYR A 838 3.54 11.44 -24.38
CA TYR A 838 4.62 12.36 -24.04
C TYR A 838 4.76 12.44 -22.51
N SER A 839 5.85 13.02 -22.02
CA SER A 839 6.09 13.23 -20.59
C SER A 839 5.48 14.54 -20.09
N ARG A 840 5.47 14.74 -18.77
CA ARG A 840 4.97 15.98 -18.17
C ARG A 840 5.77 17.21 -18.58
N TRP A 841 7.02 17.05 -19.05
CA TRP A 841 7.85 18.13 -19.59
C TRP A 841 7.35 18.70 -20.92
N ALA A 842 6.63 17.91 -21.72
CA ALA A 842 6.06 18.35 -22.99
C ALA A 842 4.62 18.90 -22.86
N SER A 843 3.96 18.72 -21.72
CA SER A 843 2.61 19.26 -21.50
C SER A 843 2.67 20.77 -21.27
N THR A 844 1.98 21.53 -22.11
CA THR A 844 1.82 23.00 -21.96
C THR A 844 0.52 23.38 -21.25
N ASP A 845 -0.36 22.41 -20.97
CA ASP A 845 -1.65 22.62 -20.30
C ASP A 845 -1.50 22.40 -18.79
N ALA A 846 -1.53 23.50 -18.02
CA ALA A 846 -1.44 23.46 -16.56
C ALA A 846 -2.52 22.58 -15.89
N ARG A 847 -3.69 22.42 -16.52
CA ARG A 847 -4.77 21.55 -16.00
C ARG A 847 -4.45 20.08 -16.22
N GLU A 848 -3.86 19.74 -17.37
CA GLU A 848 -3.39 18.38 -17.62
C GLU A 848 -2.25 17.99 -16.66
N GLN A 849 -1.35 18.93 -16.35
CA GLN A 849 -0.30 18.71 -15.35
C GLN A 849 -0.88 18.52 -13.93
N ALA A 850 -2.06 19.06 -13.63
CA ALA A 850 -2.72 18.87 -12.35
C ALA A 850 -3.34 17.47 -12.20
N GLU A 851 -3.55 16.77 -13.31
CA GLU A 851 -4.17 15.44 -13.33
C GLU A 851 -3.17 14.35 -12.96
N THR A 852 -3.72 13.26 -12.41
CA THR A 852 -2.93 12.04 -12.18
C THR A 852 -2.63 11.41 -13.53
N TRP A 853 -1.35 11.15 -13.83
CA TRP A 853 -0.94 10.57 -15.10
C TRP A 853 -0.85 9.05 -14.98
N TYR A 854 -1.43 8.34 -15.95
CA TYR A 854 -1.70 6.92 -15.74
C TYR A 854 -0.42 6.10 -15.86
N SER A 855 -0.32 5.06 -15.05
CA SER A 855 0.79 4.12 -15.10
C SER A 855 0.27 2.74 -14.74
N HIS A 856 0.70 1.71 -15.46
CA HIS A 856 0.36 0.34 -15.12
C HIS A 856 0.87 0.00 -13.71
N THR A 857 0.11 -0.82 -13.00
CA THR A 857 0.55 -1.39 -11.72
C THR A 857 0.62 -2.90 -11.84
N THR A 858 1.32 -3.54 -10.92
CA THR A 858 1.55 -4.99 -10.93
C THR A 858 0.93 -5.63 -9.69
N THR A 859 0.42 -6.84 -9.87
CA THR A 859 0.23 -7.81 -8.79
C THR A 859 1.09 -9.05 -9.11
N GLU A 860 2.05 -9.36 -8.24
CA GLU A 860 2.87 -10.57 -8.32
C GLU A 860 2.09 -11.74 -7.71
N ILE A 861 1.98 -12.83 -8.47
CA ILE A 861 1.34 -14.08 -8.06
C ILE A 861 2.41 -15.17 -8.12
N THR A 862 2.77 -15.74 -6.99
CA THR A 862 3.74 -16.85 -6.91
C THR A 862 3.05 -18.10 -6.37
N VAL A 863 3.08 -19.19 -7.13
CA VAL A 863 2.56 -20.50 -6.70
C VAL A 863 3.67 -21.24 -5.95
N LEU A 864 3.56 -21.29 -4.63
CA LEU A 864 4.58 -21.84 -3.73
C LEU A 864 4.45 -23.35 -3.54
N HIS A 865 3.22 -23.86 -3.67
CA HIS A 865 2.91 -25.28 -3.58
C HIS A 865 1.81 -25.61 -4.57
N HIS A 866 1.92 -26.77 -5.23
CA HIS A 866 0.90 -27.40 -6.06
C HIS A 866 1.21 -28.91 -6.17
N PRO A 867 0.26 -29.76 -6.62
CA PRO A 867 0.52 -31.18 -6.82
C PRO A 867 1.57 -31.39 -7.92
N THR A 868 2.44 -32.39 -7.79
CA THR A 868 3.52 -32.68 -8.75
C THR A 868 2.98 -33.07 -10.13
N SER A 869 1.76 -33.59 -10.21
CA SER A 869 1.07 -33.94 -11.46
C SER A 869 0.42 -32.75 -12.16
N ALA A 870 0.42 -31.55 -11.54
CA ALA A 870 -0.21 -30.35 -12.06
C ALA A 870 0.82 -29.26 -12.35
N THR A 871 0.54 -28.40 -13.31
CA THR A 871 1.32 -27.18 -13.52
C THR A 871 0.84 -26.06 -12.57
N PRO A 872 1.67 -25.05 -12.25
CA PRO A 872 1.27 -23.92 -11.43
C PRO A 872 0.27 -22.97 -12.12
N VAL A 873 0.19 -23.01 -13.46
CA VAL A 873 -0.58 -22.06 -14.29
C VAL A 873 -2.06 -21.98 -13.91
N PRO A 874 -2.81 -23.08 -13.70
CA PRO A 874 -4.22 -23.02 -13.32
C PRO A 874 -4.47 -22.27 -12.00
N TYR A 875 -3.59 -22.46 -11.01
CA TYR A 875 -3.71 -21.81 -9.71
C TYR A 875 -3.40 -20.30 -9.78
N ALA A 876 -2.37 -19.93 -10.57
CA ALA A 876 -2.06 -18.52 -10.82
C ALA A 876 -3.19 -17.82 -11.59
N LEU A 877 -3.77 -18.50 -12.59
CA LEU A 877 -4.89 -17.99 -13.37
C LEU A 877 -6.16 -17.85 -12.51
N ALA A 878 -6.42 -18.79 -11.60
CA ALA A 878 -7.50 -18.68 -10.63
C ALA A 878 -7.32 -17.47 -9.71
N ALA A 879 -6.12 -17.24 -9.18
CA ALA A 879 -5.81 -16.05 -8.38
C ALA A 879 -6.03 -14.75 -9.18
N ALA A 880 -5.54 -14.69 -10.42
CA ALA A 880 -5.72 -13.53 -11.31
C ALA A 880 -7.20 -13.27 -11.63
N ARG A 881 -7.98 -14.33 -11.89
CA ARG A 881 -9.43 -14.24 -12.11
C ARG A 881 -10.16 -13.78 -10.87
N LEU A 882 -9.79 -14.24 -9.68
CA LEU A 882 -10.35 -13.78 -8.42
C LEU A 882 -10.02 -12.31 -8.12
N CYS A 883 -8.90 -11.79 -8.63
CA CYS A 883 -8.62 -10.35 -8.61
C CYS A 883 -9.55 -9.60 -9.56
N ASP A 884 -9.67 -10.07 -10.80
CA ASP A 884 -10.42 -9.42 -11.88
C ASP A 884 -11.93 -9.49 -11.70
N HIS A 885 -12.42 -10.62 -11.18
CA HIS A 885 -13.82 -10.91 -10.90
C HIS A 885 -14.19 -10.51 -9.48
N ALA A 886 -13.89 -9.26 -9.15
CA ALA A 886 -14.27 -8.64 -7.89
C ALA A 886 -15.79 -8.79 -7.65
N LEU A 887 -16.19 -9.32 -6.49
CA LEU A 887 -17.58 -9.72 -6.26
C LEU A 887 -18.57 -8.54 -6.35
N HIS A 888 -18.20 -7.38 -5.79
CA HIS A 888 -19.06 -6.20 -5.68
C HIS A 888 -18.38 -4.88 -6.08
N TRP A 889 -17.21 -4.95 -6.74
CA TRP A 889 -16.45 -3.78 -7.18
C TRP A 889 -16.37 -3.75 -8.70
N ASN A 890 -16.44 -2.56 -9.30
CA ASN A 890 -16.45 -2.36 -10.76
C ASN A 890 -15.11 -2.63 -11.43
N HIS A 891 -14.03 -2.73 -10.65
CA HIS A 891 -12.68 -2.88 -11.15
C HIS A 891 -11.98 -4.03 -10.46
N ARG A 892 -10.93 -4.49 -11.12
CA ARG A 892 -10.01 -5.48 -10.57
C ARG A 892 -9.53 -5.05 -9.18
N THR A 893 -9.62 -5.98 -8.25
CA THR A 893 -9.10 -5.83 -6.90
C THR A 893 -7.60 -6.13 -6.88
N ARG A 894 -6.87 -5.53 -5.92
CA ARG A 894 -5.42 -5.75 -5.75
C ARG A 894 -5.08 -7.17 -5.32
N TYR A 895 -6.03 -7.87 -4.70
CA TYR A 895 -5.88 -9.21 -4.14
C TYR A 895 -7.06 -10.09 -4.56
N PRO A 896 -6.91 -11.42 -4.68
CA PRO A 896 -8.01 -12.34 -4.93
C PRO A 896 -9.20 -12.08 -4.00
N ALA A 897 -10.42 -12.21 -4.53
CA ALA A 897 -11.68 -12.01 -3.80
C ALA A 897 -11.68 -12.50 -2.34
N PRO A 898 -11.25 -13.73 -1.98
CA PRO A 898 -11.27 -14.17 -0.58
C PRO A 898 -10.29 -13.38 0.32
N ILE A 899 -9.08 -13.03 -0.15
CA ILE A 899 -8.18 -12.14 0.60
C ILE A 899 -8.81 -10.77 0.75
N HIS A 900 -9.39 -10.23 -0.33
CA HIS A 900 -10.00 -8.90 -0.31
C HIS A 900 -11.19 -8.85 0.65
N LEU A 901 -12.04 -9.88 0.71
CA LEU A 901 -13.11 -10.01 1.69
C LEU A 901 -12.59 -10.03 3.14
N GLY A 902 -11.46 -10.70 3.39
CA GLY A 902 -10.78 -10.70 4.69
C GLY A 902 -10.25 -9.31 5.06
N ILE A 903 -9.61 -8.61 4.12
CA ILE A 903 -9.18 -7.21 4.28
C ILE A 903 -10.39 -6.31 4.62
N GLN A 904 -11.52 -6.47 3.94
CA GLN A 904 -12.73 -5.68 4.22
C GLN A 904 -13.36 -6.04 5.58
N MET A 905 -13.28 -7.30 6.02
CA MET A 905 -13.73 -7.70 7.35
C MET A 905 -12.88 -7.02 8.45
N ASP A 906 -11.54 -7.00 8.30
CA ASP A 906 -10.63 -6.26 9.21
C ASP A 906 -10.84 -4.75 9.14
N LYS A 907 -10.81 -4.14 7.94
CA LYS A 907 -10.94 -2.67 7.76
C LYS A 907 -12.26 -2.11 8.29
N ASN A 908 -13.33 -2.89 8.25
CA ASN A 908 -14.63 -2.49 8.77
C ASN A 908 -14.79 -2.73 10.28
N HIS A 909 -13.82 -3.34 10.96
CA HIS A 909 -13.86 -3.49 12.40
C HIS A 909 -13.86 -2.10 13.08
N PRO A 910 -14.75 -1.84 14.06
CA PRO A 910 -14.86 -0.53 14.71
C PRO A 910 -13.56 0.03 15.30
N GLU A 911 -12.63 -0.85 15.68
CA GLU A 911 -11.34 -0.50 16.30
C GLU A 911 -10.15 -0.42 15.34
N HIS A 912 -10.33 -0.77 14.05
CA HIS A 912 -9.25 -0.83 13.07
C HIS A 912 -8.45 0.48 12.97
N ARG A 913 -9.13 1.63 12.84
CA ARG A 913 -8.48 2.94 12.62
C ARG A 913 -7.99 3.64 13.89
N ARG A 914 -8.44 3.20 15.07
CA ARG A 914 -8.10 3.86 16.36
C ARG A 914 -6.66 3.63 16.79
N THR A 915 -5.95 2.77 16.08
CA THR A 915 -4.66 2.20 16.49
C THR A 915 -3.66 2.10 15.33
N VAL A 916 -4.01 2.53 14.09
CA VAL A 916 -3.12 2.48 12.92
C VAL A 916 -2.40 3.81 12.66
N ASP A 917 -2.94 4.93 13.13
CA ASP A 917 -2.38 6.25 12.81
C ASP A 917 -1.35 6.76 13.82
N ALA A 918 -0.09 6.51 13.51
CA ALA A 918 0.98 7.47 13.84
C ALA A 918 1.70 8.01 12.58
N PHE A 919 1.93 7.18 11.55
CA PHE A 919 2.72 7.58 10.37
C PHE A 919 2.43 6.78 9.09
N ASP A 920 1.31 6.05 8.98
CA ASP A 920 1.09 5.27 7.78
C ASP A 920 0.75 6.20 6.60
N ASN A 921 1.61 6.17 5.58
CA ASN A 921 1.42 6.90 4.35
C ASN A 921 0.18 6.33 3.66
N ASP A 922 -0.79 7.18 3.34
CA ASP A 922 -1.95 6.88 2.47
C ASP A 922 -1.49 6.51 1.04
N HIS A 923 -0.83 5.36 0.90
CA HIS A 923 -0.45 4.75 -0.37
C HIS A 923 -1.52 3.77 -0.89
N ASP A 924 -2.60 3.55 -0.13
CA ASP A 924 -3.68 2.63 -0.49
C ASP A 924 -4.99 3.36 -0.83
N LEU A 925 -4.97 4.05 -1.97
CA LEU A 925 -6.15 4.21 -2.83
C LEU A 925 -5.82 3.64 -4.20
#